data_AF-A0A7C8FA37-F1
#
_entry.id   AF-A0A7C8FA37-F1
#
_cell.length_a   1.000
_cell.length_b   1.000
_cell.length_c   1.000
_cell.angle_alpha   90.00
_cell.angle_beta   90.00
_cell.angle_gamma   90.00
#
_symmetry.space_group_name_H-M   'P 1'
#
loop_
_entity.id
_entity.type
_entity.pdbx_description
1 polymer ?
#
loop_
_entity_poly.entity_id
_entity_poly.type
_entity_poly.pdbx_seq_one_letter_code
_entity_poly.pdbx_strand_id
1 'polypeptide(L)'
;MGYIIKKKMNGMSWWMKTSIVLLLTMATSVFMYKGWYNPVPAQAATVIYQVSVPSTASVGIDGSANLSATGSIATAPTVRGEMLSTLTTSASSYRPTSGMTSGTATTLMKLYSPVYATAQTITAPVGNFAIRGYNASDTWTFHIYSYNPSGAAGNKTLMYSSNTTTSGTGSTVAVSPTYTLVNSLMPAGYRLMTEIVYTPGGTTYTPRLYLDGTSNTSQCRLTVTETAAVSDSTAPFAGTISISPDISSAYTSAAPTITTLFTDAESAVTACEYTTNGGANWLTGVVSGASSPYTCTANPTGLTGFLNINMRATSTGGTTTATQIQRTVDTSVPTDGTLTVTAGNAQNAISWTAASDPGGSGIASYILRFNTGATATAPVDCTTGTAVPGSPFTAATLSTLHTGLTNGNQYAYRLCATDNLTNRSGGVTKTVTPGTGPVTTIANCAGCHGYSAASGFTDGTARNTPAGQFQGSHSVHPNACSTCHTAPATTTSSDFNHANTTVNMAPSINGGSYVKGSAAVSNTFSPSTCNNTTCHGGASPTWGSATTQASCTKCHGVNGTLPAAYSADTKTAAPGYNAAGRDTGGATVATDAQVGAHDTHLRALNAITNPIACTECHSSVNATSPSFAGHMDGAGTVSFGALATTGGAAASYSAGTCSTTYCHYGKPNGAYTVGTPVAWTNTALLTGTPTLAGDCSKCHASPPSTTGDHAGVTNINQCNGCHDHVTTAGTFSDPSKHINGTVEAASCSACHGWPPTTNAHTVHIDNIIAEKSLGGLPGGFVDNQVCGTCHNVSSTTKHAGSAGSDGTSRNILAPTPSILQAENQFGASAVSYDKASTTTCSNISCHFGTSTAWGTPTSVSCKVCHGYPPVTTVGDPDNKHVAGATAVNHIGTGATVNTKETFVS
;
A
#
# COMPACT_ATOMS: atom_id res chain seq x y z
N MET A 1 15.40 -36.25 36.73
CA MET A 1 15.16 -35.68 35.39
C MET A 1 13.72 -35.21 35.17
N GLY A 2 12.69 -36.07 35.34
CA GLY A 2 11.29 -35.73 34.99
C GLY A 2 10.68 -34.53 35.74
N TYR A 3 11.02 -34.32 37.02
CA TYR A 3 10.52 -33.18 37.80
C TYR A 3 11.05 -31.82 37.31
N ILE A 4 12.31 -31.78 36.85
CA ILE A 4 12.95 -30.58 36.31
C ILE A 4 12.37 -30.24 34.93
N ILE A 5 12.13 -31.26 34.09
CA ILE A 5 11.53 -31.10 32.77
C ILE A 5 10.09 -30.59 32.90
N LYS A 6 9.29 -31.13 33.83
CA LYS A 6 7.91 -30.68 34.08
C LYS A 6 7.86 -29.21 34.54
N LYS A 7 8.76 -28.80 35.44
CA LYS A 7 8.84 -27.41 35.92
C LYS A 7 9.23 -26.44 34.79
N LYS A 8 10.18 -26.81 33.93
CA LYS A 8 10.54 -26.00 32.76
C LYS A 8 9.44 -25.96 31.71
N MET A 9 8.74 -27.07 31.46
CA MET A 9 7.60 -27.11 30.53
C MET A 9 6.43 -26.26 30.99
N ASN A 10 6.13 -26.20 32.30
CA ASN A 10 5.03 -25.38 32.80
C ASN A 10 5.27 -23.87 32.63
N GLY A 11 6.52 -23.41 32.64
CA GLY A 11 6.89 -22.00 32.42
C GLY A 11 6.97 -21.56 30.96
N MET A 12 6.84 -22.48 30.00
CA MET A 12 6.91 -22.13 28.57
C MET A 12 5.58 -21.56 28.07
N SER A 13 5.68 -20.56 27.19
CA SER A 13 4.53 -20.02 26.46
C SER A 13 3.89 -21.11 25.60
N TRP A 14 2.61 -20.91 25.27
CA TRP A 14 1.86 -21.85 24.43
C TRP A 14 2.57 -22.12 23.10
N TRP A 15 3.15 -21.09 22.47
CA TRP A 15 3.92 -21.18 21.22
C TRP A 15 5.20 -22.02 21.32
N MET A 16 5.96 -21.93 22.42
CA MET A 16 7.15 -22.76 22.60
C MET A 16 6.81 -24.24 22.75
N LYS A 17 5.70 -24.55 23.41
CA LYS A 17 5.21 -25.93 23.59
C LYS A 17 4.83 -26.55 22.25
N THR A 18 4.08 -25.82 21.42
CA THR A 18 3.70 -26.26 20.07
C THR A 18 4.91 -26.44 19.17
N SER A 19 5.89 -25.54 19.20
CA SER A 19 7.13 -25.68 18.42
C SER A 19 7.97 -26.90 18.83
N ILE A 20 8.07 -27.20 20.13
CA ILE A 20 8.80 -28.38 20.61
C ILE A 20 8.09 -29.68 20.21
N VAL A 21 6.76 -29.72 20.30
CA VAL A 21 5.98 -30.88 19.84
C VAL A 21 6.19 -31.08 18.35
N LEU A 22 6.06 -30.02 17.54
CA LEU A 22 6.26 -30.10 16.09
C LEU A 22 7.67 -30.58 15.72
N LEU A 23 8.70 -30.06 16.40
CA LEU A 23 10.10 -30.45 16.18
C LEU A 23 10.32 -31.93 16.52
N LEU A 24 9.77 -32.40 17.65
CA LEU A 24 9.89 -33.81 18.06
C LEU A 24 9.12 -34.74 17.13
N THR A 25 7.95 -34.32 16.64
CA THR A 25 7.16 -35.08 15.65
C THR A 25 7.88 -35.16 14.31
N MET A 26 8.52 -34.07 13.84
CA MET A 26 9.37 -34.11 12.63
C MET A 26 10.61 -34.98 12.83
N ALA A 27 11.27 -34.90 13.99
CA ALA A 27 12.44 -35.73 14.27
C ALA A 27 12.10 -37.23 14.34
N THR A 28 10.97 -37.59 14.95
CA THR A 28 10.50 -38.98 14.99
C THR A 28 10.04 -39.50 13.64
N SER A 29 9.39 -38.68 12.82
CA SER A 29 8.99 -39.08 11.47
C SER A 29 10.19 -39.27 10.53
N VAL A 30 11.24 -38.44 10.64
CA VAL A 30 12.51 -38.66 9.91
C VAL A 30 13.21 -39.94 10.38
N PHE A 31 13.23 -40.20 11.69
CA PHE A 31 13.81 -41.44 12.24
C PHE A 31 13.05 -42.69 11.79
N MET A 32 11.71 -42.64 11.78
CA MET A 32 10.88 -43.72 11.28
C MET A 32 11.06 -43.93 9.78
N TYR A 33 11.16 -42.86 8.99
CA TYR A 33 11.39 -42.97 7.55
C TYR A 33 12.78 -43.55 7.23
N LYS A 34 13.85 -43.03 7.84
CA LYS A 34 15.23 -43.49 7.62
C LYS A 34 15.53 -44.87 8.23
N GLY A 35 14.90 -45.21 9.36
CA GLY A 35 15.21 -46.42 10.13
C GLY A 35 14.27 -47.61 9.90
N TRP A 36 13.01 -47.37 9.51
CA TRP A 36 12.02 -48.44 9.33
C TRP A 36 11.44 -48.55 7.93
N TYR A 37 11.32 -47.46 7.17
CA TYR A 37 10.65 -47.48 5.87
C TYR A 37 11.59 -47.46 4.66
N ASN A 38 12.85 -47.08 4.82
CA ASN A 38 13.82 -47.19 3.74
C ASN A 38 14.25 -48.67 3.62
N PRO A 39 13.98 -49.37 2.50
CA PRO A 39 14.49 -50.73 2.33
C PRO A 39 16.01 -50.67 2.39
N VAL A 40 16.61 -51.41 3.32
CA VAL A 40 18.05 -51.66 3.32
C VAL A 40 18.42 -52.09 1.90
N PRO A 41 19.40 -51.45 1.22
CA PRO A 41 19.80 -51.88 -0.11
C PRO A 41 20.08 -53.38 -0.03
N ALA A 42 19.35 -54.14 -0.86
CA ALA A 42 19.40 -55.60 -0.86
C ALA A 42 20.88 -56.04 -0.89
N GLN A 43 21.31 -56.76 0.14
CA GLN A 43 22.71 -57.17 0.26
C GLN A 43 23.11 -57.96 -0.99
N ALA A 44 24.20 -57.53 -1.62
CA ALA A 44 24.83 -58.26 -2.72
C ALA A 44 25.23 -59.66 -2.24
N ALA A 45 24.71 -60.70 -2.89
CA ALA A 45 25.00 -62.09 -2.57
C ALA A 45 26.07 -62.62 -3.54
N THR A 46 27.12 -63.24 -3.01
CA THR A 46 28.08 -63.99 -3.84
C THR A 46 27.56 -65.41 -4.04
N VAL A 47 27.25 -65.78 -5.28
CA VAL A 47 26.68 -67.07 -5.64
C VAL A 47 27.65 -67.87 -6.49
N ILE A 48 27.85 -69.14 -6.14
CA ILE A 48 28.73 -70.07 -6.85
C ILE A 48 27.85 -71.10 -7.55
N TYR A 49 27.90 -71.15 -8.87
CA TYR A 49 27.25 -72.14 -9.71
C TYR A 49 28.23 -73.22 -10.12
N GLN A 50 27.89 -74.49 -9.92
CA GLN A 50 28.63 -75.65 -10.40
C GLN A 50 27.77 -76.44 -11.38
N VAL A 51 28.38 -77.01 -12.42
CA VAL A 51 27.67 -77.89 -13.36
C VAL A 51 27.11 -79.11 -12.60
N SER A 52 25.83 -79.40 -12.78
CA SER A 52 25.16 -80.55 -12.16
C SER A 52 24.97 -81.68 -13.17
N VAL A 53 25.27 -82.91 -12.74
CA VAL A 53 25.09 -84.15 -13.54
C VAL A 53 24.58 -85.30 -12.66
N PRO A 54 23.70 -86.20 -13.16
CA PRO A 54 22.92 -86.04 -14.40
C PRO A 54 21.95 -84.87 -14.31
N SER A 55 21.65 -84.23 -15.45
CA SER A 55 20.51 -83.31 -15.52
C SER A 55 19.69 -83.57 -16.78
N THR A 56 18.39 -83.74 -16.56
CA THR A 56 17.33 -83.76 -17.59
C THR A 56 16.40 -82.55 -17.45
N ALA A 57 16.80 -81.57 -16.63
CA ALA A 57 15.98 -80.40 -16.31
C ALA A 57 15.65 -79.59 -17.57
N SER A 58 14.49 -78.93 -17.55
CA SER A 58 14.13 -77.99 -18.61
C SER A 58 15.03 -76.75 -18.55
N VAL A 59 15.74 -76.48 -19.64
CA VAL A 59 16.54 -75.27 -19.82
C VAL A 59 15.77 -74.19 -20.60
N GLY A 60 14.44 -74.26 -20.57
CA GLY A 60 13.54 -73.36 -21.29
C GLY A 60 13.34 -73.79 -22.74
N ILE A 61 13.22 -72.82 -23.64
CA ILE A 61 12.93 -73.06 -25.06
C ILE A 61 14.01 -73.86 -25.80
N ASP A 62 15.27 -73.83 -25.34
CA ASP A 62 16.36 -74.67 -25.86
C ASP A 62 16.18 -76.17 -25.53
N GLY A 63 15.11 -76.55 -24.82
CA GLY A 63 14.70 -77.93 -24.53
C GLY A 63 15.15 -78.42 -23.16
N SER A 64 15.41 -79.72 -23.05
CA SER A 64 15.95 -80.33 -21.83
C SER A 64 17.49 -80.38 -21.85
N ALA A 65 18.09 -80.28 -20.67
CA ALA A 65 19.47 -80.66 -20.43
C ALA A 65 19.68 -82.13 -20.84
N ASN A 66 20.85 -82.42 -21.39
CA ASN A 66 21.18 -83.72 -21.96
C ASN A 66 22.55 -84.24 -21.50
N LEU A 67 22.99 -83.83 -20.30
CA LEU A 67 24.19 -84.34 -19.64
C LEU A 67 23.85 -85.56 -18.76
N SER A 68 24.43 -86.73 -19.09
CA SER A 68 24.19 -88.00 -18.40
C SER A 68 25.04 -88.23 -17.14
N ALA A 69 24.61 -89.15 -16.27
CA ALA A 69 25.17 -89.42 -14.93
C ALA A 69 26.51 -90.19 -14.89
N THR A 70 27.09 -90.53 -16.04
CA THR A 70 28.05 -91.64 -16.13
C THR A 70 29.41 -91.14 -16.55
N GLY A 71 30.40 -91.20 -15.64
CA GLY A 71 31.83 -91.10 -15.97
C GLY A 71 32.17 -90.16 -17.13
N SER A 72 32.91 -90.65 -18.12
CA SER A 72 33.27 -89.86 -19.31
C SER A 72 32.12 -89.83 -20.33
N ILE A 73 31.53 -88.66 -20.59
CA ILE A 73 30.40 -88.49 -21.51
C ILE A 73 30.93 -88.24 -22.94
N ALA A 74 30.79 -89.22 -23.83
CA ALA A 74 31.20 -89.10 -25.24
C ALA A 74 30.02 -88.72 -26.14
N THR A 75 29.71 -87.43 -26.24
CA THR A 75 28.59 -86.90 -27.03
C THR A 75 29.02 -85.74 -27.93
N ALA A 76 28.41 -85.64 -29.12
CA ALA A 76 28.69 -84.55 -30.06
C ALA A 76 28.31 -83.19 -29.45
N PRO A 77 29.06 -82.12 -29.76
CA PRO A 77 28.66 -80.76 -29.42
C PRO A 77 27.43 -80.34 -30.26
N THR A 78 26.59 -79.41 -29.80
CA THR A 78 26.61 -78.73 -28.50
C THR A 78 25.75 -79.48 -27.46
N VAL A 79 26.26 -79.67 -26.25
CA VAL A 79 25.47 -80.21 -25.12
C VAL A 79 24.88 -79.10 -24.24
N ARG A 80 23.79 -79.39 -23.54
CA ARG A 80 23.10 -78.47 -22.62
C ARG A 80 23.17 -79.03 -21.21
N GLY A 81 23.74 -78.24 -20.31
CA GLY A 81 23.90 -78.57 -18.90
C GLY A 81 23.18 -77.58 -17.99
N GLU A 82 22.84 -78.04 -16.80
CA GLU A 82 22.33 -77.19 -15.72
C GLU A 82 23.47 -76.85 -14.77
N MET A 83 23.45 -75.64 -14.21
CA MET A 83 24.30 -75.26 -13.10
C MET A 83 23.45 -75.00 -11.86
N LEU A 84 23.88 -75.54 -10.73
CA LEU A 84 23.22 -75.37 -9.45
C LEU A 84 24.17 -74.75 -8.44
N SER A 85 23.62 -74.13 -7.40
CA SER A 85 24.41 -73.60 -6.27
C SER A 85 24.83 -74.68 -5.27
N THR A 86 24.28 -75.89 -5.38
CA THR A 86 24.68 -77.06 -4.61
C THR A 86 25.88 -77.73 -5.26
N LEU A 87 26.94 -77.96 -4.49
CA LEU A 87 28.18 -78.55 -4.99
C LEU A 87 28.10 -80.09 -5.00
N THR A 88 28.50 -80.72 -6.10
CA THR A 88 28.55 -82.19 -6.25
C THR A 88 29.98 -82.70 -6.44
N THR A 89 30.22 -83.98 -6.16
CA THR A 89 31.57 -84.56 -6.00
C THR A 89 31.87 -85.74 -6.94
N SER A 90 31.10 -85.92 -8.02
CA SER A 90 31.11 -87.15 -8.84
C SER A 90 32.32 -87.31 -9.76
N ALA A 91 33.12 -86.27 -9.95
CA ALA A 91 34.31 -86.19 -10.82
C ALA A 91 34.05 -86.51 -12.31
N SER A 92 32.91 -86.05 -12.85
CA SER A 92 32.51 -86.36 -14.22
C SER A 92 33.23 -85.51 -15.27
N SER A 93 33.34 -86.01 -16.51
CA SER A 93 33.96 -85.23 -17.61
C SER A 93 33.19 -85.37 -18.93
N TYR A 94 33.01 -84.25 -19.63
CA TYR A 94 32.48 -84.19 -21.00
C TYR A 94 33.61 -84.29 -22.02
N ARG A 95 33.46 -85.17 -23.02
CA ARG A 95 34.48 -85.52 -24.01
C ARG A 95 33.87 -85.63 -25.41
N PRO A 96 33.68 -84.53 -26.14
CA PRO A 96 33.19 -84.61 -27.50
C PRO A 96 34.20 -85.32 -28.40
N THR A 97 33.69 -86.18 -29.29
CA THR A 97 34.49 -87.03 -30.18
C THR A 97 34.28 -86.72 -31.67
N SER A 98 33.34 -85.85 -32.00
CA SER A 98 32.97 -85.48 -33.38
C SER A 98 32.43 -84.04 -33.42
N GLY A 99 32.18 -83.49 -34.61
CA GLY A 99 31.56 -82.16 -34.77
C GLY A 99 32.50 -80.97 -34.57
N MET A 100 33.82 -81.18 -34.66
CA MET A 100 34.84 -80.13 -34.55
C MET A 100 35.78 -80.18 -35.76
N THR A 101 36.34 -79.03 -36.13
CA THR A 101 37.30 -78.90 -37.24
C THR A 101 38.38 -77.89 -36.85
N SER A 102 39.61 -78.15 -37.28
CA SER A 102 40.76 -77.28 -36.98
C SER A 102 40.49 -75.84 -37.42
N GLY A 103 40.80 -74.88 -36.54
CA GLY A 103 40.60 -73.45 -36.78
C GLY A 103 39.15 -72.95 -36.68
N THR A 104 38.15 -73.84 -36.54
CA THR A 104 36.73 -73.45 -36.45
C THR A 104 36.24 -73.43 -35.00
N ALA A 105 35.80 -72.26 -34.54
CA ALA A 105 35.20 -72.10 -33.22
C ALA A 105 33.90 -72.93 -33.11
N THR A 106 33.86 -73.83 -32.13
CA THR A 106 32.74 -74.75 -31.91
C THR A 106 32.20 -74.58 -30.49
N THR A 107 30.91 -74.29 -30.35
CA THR A 107 30.26 -74.26 -29.03
C THR A 107 30.15 -75.67 -28.46
N LEU A 108 30.91 -75.97 -27.41
CA LEU A 108 30.92 -77.29 -26.79
C LEU A 108 29.73 -77.48 -25.86
N MET A 109 29.47 -76.53 -24.96
CA MET A 109 28.26 -76.56 -24.16
C MET A 109 27.66 -75.19 -23.89
N LYS A 110 26.39 -75.24 -23.52
CA LYS A 110 25.65 -74.16 -22.88
C LYS A 110 25.23 -74.61 -21.49
N LEU A 111 25.60 -73.84 -20.48
CA LEU A 111 25.32 -74.12 -19.07
C LEU A 111 24.33 -73.10 -18.55
N TYR A 112 23.21 -73.55 -17.99
CA TYR A 112 22.11 -72.68 -17.58
C TYR A 112 21.94 -72.70 -16.07
N SER A 113 21.89 -71.53 -15.44
CA SER A 113 21.52 -71.39 -14.02
C SER A 113 20.01 -71.58 -13.83
N PRO A 114 19.52 -71.58 -12.57
CA PRO A 114 18.10 -71.38 -12.29
C PRO A 114 17.59 -70.02 -12.81
N VAL A 115 16.27 -69.91 -12.95
CA VAL A 115 15.60 -68.67 -13.35
C VAL A 115 15.56 -67.69 -12.18
N TYR A 116 15.91 -66.44 -12.44
CA TYR A 116 15.80 -65.36 -11.47
C TYR A 116 14.35 -64.92 -11.33
N ALA A 117 13.80 -65.01 -10.12
CA ALA A 117 12.43 -64.58 -9.84
C ALA A 117 12.27 -63.05 -9.91
N THR A 118 13.32 -62.30 -9.56
CA THR A 118 13.37 -60.84 -9.60
C THR A 118 14.56 -60.39 -10.43
N ALA A 119 14.50 -59.17 -10.98
CA ALA A 119 15.62 -58.63 -11.74
C ALA A 119 16.85 -58.46 -10.83
N GLN A 120 18.04 -58.75 -11.38
CA GLN A 120 19.32 -58.66 -10.68
C GLN A 120 20.32 -57.84 -11.49
N THR A 121 21.26 -57.21 -10.80
CA THR A 121 22.52 -56.73 -11.35
C THR A 121 23.59 -57.77 -11.04
N ILE A 122 24.12 -58.40 -12.08
CA ILE A 122 25.18 -59.41 -12.01
C ILE A 122 26.52 -58.70 -12.19
N THR A 123 27.45 -58.90 -11.25
CA THR A 123 28.78 -58.30 -11.26
C THR A 123 29.86 -59.30 -10.84
N ALA A 124 31.13 -58.92 -11.01
CA ALA A 124 32.30 -59.68 -10.59
C ALA A 124 32.29 -61.19 -10.97
N PRO A 125 32.04 -61.56 -12.25
CA PRO A 125 32.09 -62.95 -12.66
C PRO A 125 33.51 -63.52 -12.53
N VAL A 126 33.62 -64.68 -11.89
CA VAL A 126 34.86 -65.45 -11.78
C VAL A 126 34.58 -66.87 -12.25
N GLY A 127 35.18 -67.24 -13.38
CA GLY A 127 35.15 -68.60 -13.91
C GLY A 127 36.27 -69.43 -13.30
N ASN A 128 35.99 -70.70 -13.00
CA ASN A 128 37.01 -71.69 -12.66
C ASN A 128 36.67 -72.97 -13.44
N PHE A 129 37.36 -73.17 -14.56
CA PHE A 129 37.05 -74.24 -15.51
C PHE A 129 38.23 -75.20 -15.64
N ALA A 130 38.02 -76.46 -15.30
CA ALA A 130 38.99 -77.52 -15.54
C ALA A 130 38.87 -78.03 -16.98
N ILE A 131 39.86 -77.71 -17.82
CA ILE A 131 39.90 -78.06 -19.24
C ILE A 131 41.13 -78.90 -19.58
N ARG A 132 41.05 -79.66 -20.67
CA ARG A 132 42.20 -80.34 -21.29
C ARG A 132 42.07 -80.26 -22.81
N GLY A 133 43.06 -79.65 -23.45
CA GLY A 133 43.27 -79.73 -24.90
C GLY A 133 44.37 -80.71 -25.24
N TYR A 134 44.48 -81.00 -26.53
CA TYR A 134 45.43 -81.98 -27.07
C TYR A 134 46.34 -81.40 -28.15
N ASN A 135 46.09 -80.18 -28.60
CA ASN A 135 47.02 -79.40 -29.42
C ASN A 135 47.51 -78.19 -28.63
N ALA A 136 48.78 -77.80 -28.80
CA ALA A 136 49.37 -76.66 -28.08
C ALA A 136 48.64 -75.34 -28.34
N SER A 137 48.06 -75.20 -29.54
CA SER A 137 47.32 -74.04 -30.05
C SER A 137 45.82 -74.10 -29.79
N ASP A 138 45.33 -75.05 -28.98
CA ASP A 138 43.93 -75.16 -28.62
C ASP A 138 43.46 -73.95 -27.77
N THR A 139 42.43 -73.24 -28.24
CA THR A 139 41.90 -72.05 -27.57
C THR A 139 40.46 -72.21 -27.11
N TRP A 140 40.13 -71.47 -26.05
CA TRP A 140 38.87 -71.56 -25.32
C TRP A 140 38.34 -70.18 -24.95
N THR A 141 37.04 -69.98 -25.06
CA THR A 141 36.33 -68.82 -24.49
C THR A 141 35.11 -69.27 -23.70
N PHE A 142 34.69 -68.43 -22.76
CA PHE A 142 33.66 -68.68 -21.77
C PHE A 142 32.78 -67.43 -21.69
N HIS A 143 31.82 -67.29 -22.58
CA HIS A 143 30.96 -66.09 -22.61
C HIS A 143 29.77 -66.27 -21.68
N ILE A 144 29.38 -65.21 -20.97
CA ILE A 144 28.21 -65.21 -20.07
C ILE A 144 27.12 -64.37 -20.70
N TYR A 145 25.91 -64.91 -20.74
CA TYR A 145 24.74 -64.28 -21.32
C TYR A 145 23.57 -64.22 -20.34
N SER A 146 22.71 -63.24 -20.54
CA SER A 146 21.33 -63.23 -20.07
C SER A 146 20.48 -63.98 -21.09
N TYR A 147 19.81 -65.06 -20.67
CA TYR A 147 19.02 -65.91 -21.58
C TYR A 147 17.54 -65.92 -21.17
N ASN A 148 16.66 -65.76 -22.16
CA ASN A 148 15.21 -65.79 -21.97
C ASN A 148 14.66 -67.22 -22.16
N PRO A 149 14.31 -67.95 -21.09
CA PRO A 149 13.79 -69.31 -21.21
C PRO A 149 12.42 -69.40 -21.88
N SER A 150 11.65 -68.31 -21.93
CA SER A 150 10.32 -68.24 -22.54
C SER A 150 10.34 -67.61 -23.94
N GLY A 151 11.51 -67.22 -24.45
CA GLY A 151 11.68 -66.56 -25.75
C GLY A 151 11.79 -67.56 -26.91
N ALA A 152 12.38 -67.12 -28.03
CA ALA A 152 12.77 -68.01 -29.13
C ALA A 152 14.04 -68.81 -28.78
N ALA A 153 14.21 -69.98 -29.39
CA ALA A 153 15.42 -70.79 -29.22
C ALA A 153 16.70 -69.98 -29.53
N GLY A 154 17.70 -70.08 -28.66
CA GLY A 154 18.94 -69.31 -28.76
C GLY A 154 18.85 -67.81 -28.41
N ASN A 155 17.72 -67.33 -27.89
CA ASN A 155 17.54 -65.92 -27.50
C ASN A 155 18.36 -65.56 -26.24
N LYS A 156 19.53 -64.94 -26.47
CA LYS A 156 20.49 -64.58 -25.43
C LYS A 156 21.10 -63.20 -25.71
N THR A 157 21.40 -62.45 -24.65
CA THR A 157 22.09 -61.15 -24.69
C THR A 157 23.43 -61.26 -23.99
N LEU A 158 24.52 -60.86 -24.64
CA LEU A 158 25.87 -60.96 -24.08
C LEU A 158 26.00 -60.04 -22.86
N MET A 159 26.43 -60.60 -21.74
CA MET A 159 26.68 -59.87 -20.50
C MET A 159 28.16 -59.67 -20.26
N TYR A 160 28.94 -60.74 -20.43
CA TYR A 160 30.38 -60.72 -20.28
C TYR A 160 31.06 -61.52 -21.38
N SER A 161 32.07 -60.91 -21.98
CA SER A 161 32.97 -61.60 -22.89
C SER A 161 34.23 -62.01 -22.15
N SER A 162 34.63 -63.28 -22.21
CA SER A 162 35.93 -63.69 -21.70
C SER A 162 37.06 -63.30 -22.67
N ASN A 163 38.28 -63.23 -22.15
CA ASN A 163 39.47 -63.37 -22.96
C ASN A 163 39.59 -64.80 -23.54
N THR A 164 40.47 -64.97 -24.52
CA THR A 164 40.83 -66.28 -25.07
C THR A 164 41.88 -66.94 -24.17
N THR A 165 41.68 -68.22 -23.83
CA THR A 165 42.60 -69.01 -22.99
C THR A 165 43.12 -70.23 -23.73
N THR A 166 44.38 -70.62 -23.51
CA THR A 166 44.98 -71.84 -24.06
C THR A 166 45.06 -72.96 -23.02
N SER A 167 44.76 -74.19 -23.40
CA SER A 167 44.83 -75.35 -22.49
C SER A 167 46.19 -76.06 -22.46
N GLY A 168 47.09 -75.75 -23.39
CA GLY A 168 48.33 -76.51 -23.60
C GLY A 168 48.08 -77.94 -24.09
N THR A 169 49.13 -78.76 -24.10
CA THR A 169 49.10 -80.12 -24.68
C THR A 169 48.93 -81.19 -23.61
N GLY A 170 47.79 -81.89 -23.63
CA GLY A 170 47.65 -83.22 -23.04
C GLY A 170 47.48 -83.28 -21.52
N SER A 171 47.52 -82.17 -20.78
CA SER A 171 47.32 -82.09 -19.31
C SER A 171 46.02 -81.36 -18.94
N THR A 172 45.41 -81.71 -17.80
CA THR A 172 44.29 -80.92 -17.28
C THR A 172 44.83 -79.67 -16.63
N VAL A 173 44.26 -78.52 -16.98
CA VAL A 173 44.57 -77.23 -16.41
C VAL A 173 43.31 -76.59 -15.84
N ALA A 174 43.44 -75.92 -14.71
CA ALA A 174 42.39 -75.05 -14.18
C ALA A 174 42.58 -73.66 -14.79
N VAL A 175 41.56 -73.14 -15.45
CA VAL A 175 41.60 -71.80 -16.04
C VAL A 175 40.59 -70.87 -15.39
N SER A 176 41.02 -69.63 -15.19
CA SER A 176 40.19 -68.53 -14.70
C SER A 176 40.25 -67.38 -15.69
N PRO A 177 39.36 -67.33 -16.69
CA PRO A 177 39.37 -66.27 -17.69
C PRO A 177 39.08 -64.91 -17.06
N THR A 178 39.60 -63.85 -17.67
CA THR A 178 39.20 -62.46 -17.37
C THR A 178 37.98 -62.09 -18.20
N TYR A 179 37.07 -61.33 -17.61
CA TYR A 179 35.80 -60.94 -18.22
C TYR A 179 35.74 -59.44 -18.48
N THR A 180 35.32 -59.06 -19.68
CA THR A 180 34.96 -57.69 -20.04
C THR A 180 33.44 -57.52 -19.93
N LEU A 181 33.01 -56.54 -19.14
CA LEU A 181 31.60 -56.19 -18.97
C LEU A 181 31.02 -55.61 -20.26
N VAL A 182 29.89 -56.15 -20.69
CA VAL A 182 29.06 -55.62 -21.79
C VAL A 182 27.72 -55.15 -21.24
N ASN A 183 27.07 -55.97 -20.40
CA ASN A 183 25.83 -55.66 -19.71
C ASN A 183 25.77 -56.43 -18.38
N SER A 184 25.36 -55.77 -17.30
CA SER A 184 25.21 -56.39 -15.97
C SER A 184 23.76 -56.70 -15.59
N LEU A 185 22.78 -56.23 -16.37
CA LEU A 185 21.37 -56.41 -16.03
C LEU A 185 20.86 -57.81 -16.40
N MET A 186 20.31 -58.50 -15.41
CA MET A 186 19.55 -59.73 -15.55
C MET A 186 18.06 -59.46 -15.27
N PRO A 187 17.19 -59.49 -16.30
CA PRO A 187 15.76 -59.28 -16.09
C PRO A 187 15.10 -60.39 -15.26
N ALA A 188 13.97 -60.08 -14.63
CA ALA A 188 13.14 -61.09 -13.98
C ALA A 188 12.64 -62.12 -15.02
N GLY A 189 12.63 -63.40 -14.65
CA GLY A 189 12.26 -64.50 -15.54
C GLY A 189 13.38 -64.98 -16.48
N TYR A 190 14.54 -64.33 -16.49
CA TYR A 190 15.72 -64.76 -17.27
C TYR A 190 16.65 -65.63 -16.40
N ARG A 191 17.67 -66.23 -17.01
CA ARG A 191 18.72 -67.01 -16.32
C ARG A 191 20.09 -66.74 -16.90
N LEU A 192 21.15 -66.98 -16.13
CA LEU A 192 22.52 -66.96 -16.64
C LEU A 192 22.73 -68.14 -17.57
N MET A 193 23.40 -67.88 -18.69
CA MET A 193 23.87 -68.92 -19.59
C MET A 193 25.36 -68.73 -19.86
N THR A 194 26.18 -69.72 -19.50
CA THR A 194 27.60 -69.76 -19.84
C THR A 194 27.79 -70.60 -21.08
N GLU A 195 28.33 -69.98 -22.14
CA GLU A 195 28.67 -70.65 -23.39
C GLU A 195 30.16 -70.90 -23.45
N ILE A 196 30.55 -72.16 -23.59
CA ILE A 196 31.95 -72.57 -23.64
C ILE A 196 32.27 -72.96 -25.08
N VAL A 197 33.18 -72.21 -25.69
CA VAL A 197 33.57 -72.35 -27.08
C VAL A 197 35.00 -72.83 -27.14
N TYR A 198 35.26 -73.81 -28.00
CA TYR A 198 36.57 -74.40 -28.23
C TYR A 198 36.93 -74.27 -29.70
N THR A 199 38.18 -73.87 -29.97
CA THR A 199 38.75 -73.83 -31.31
C THR A 199 39.95 -74.76 -31.34
N PRO A 200 39.87 -75.92 -32.03
CA PRO A 200 41.00 -76.82 -32.13
C PRO A 200 42.13 -76.18 -32.92
N GLY A 201 43.34 -76.15 -32.35
CA GLY A 201 44.51 -75.56 -32.98
C GLY A 201 45.31 -76.52 -33.87
N GLY A 202 44.88 -77.78 -33.96
CA GLY A 202 45.52 -78.84 -34.73
C GLY A 202 44.50 -79.89 -35.19
N THR A 203 44.95 -81.11 -35.45
CA THR A 203 44.12 -82.20 -36.00
C THR A 203 43.58 -83.17 -34.94
N THR A 204 43.92 -82.98 -33.66
CA THR A 204 43.38 -83.80 -32.56
C THR A 204 42.14 -83.15 -31.96
N TYR A 205 40.98 -83.78 -32.10
CA TYR A 205 39.66 -83.22 -31.72
C TYR A 205 39.04 -83.90 -30.50
N THR A 206 39.81 -84.09 -29.43
CA THR A 206 39.36 -84.82 -28.23
C THR A 206 39.44 -83.96 -26.95
N PRO A 207 38.93 -82.72 -26.94
CA PRO A 207 39.00 -81.87 -25.75
C PRO A 207 38.23 -82.52 -24.59
N ARG A 208 38.58 -82.14 -23.35
CA ARG A 208 37.83 -82.56 -22.17
C ARG A 208 37.50 -81.37 -21.28
N LEU A 209 36.28 -81.39 -20.75
CA LEU A 209 35.84 -80.50 -19.69
C LEU A 209 35.44 -81.32 -18.47
N TYR A 210 35.95 -80.96 -17.29
CA TYR A 210 35.59 -81.64 -16.05
C TYR A 210 34.45 -80.86 -15.39
N LEU A 211 33.35 -81.55 -15.08
CA LEU A 211 32.06 -80.91 -14.81
C LEU A 211 31.87 -80.67 -13.31
N ASP A 212 31.93 -81.75 -12.52
CA ASP A 212 31.60 -81.72 -11.10
C ASP A 212 32.63 -82.44 -10.23
N GLY A 213 33.31 -81.73 -9.32
CA GLY A 213 34.36 -82.28 -8.47
C GLY A 213 34.68 -81.36 -7.30
N THR A 214 35.70 -81.70 -6.52
CA THR A 214 36.12 -80.94 -5.33
C THR A 214 37.41 -80.15 -5.52
N SER A 215 38.18 -80.42 -6.59
CA SER A 215 39.41 -79.71 -6.92
C SER A 215 39.21 -78.77 -8.11
N ASN A 216 40.05 -77.74 -8.22
CA ASN A 216 40.10 -76.84 -9.37
C ASN A 216 40.39 -77.54 -10.72
N THR A 217 40.88 -78.78 -10.70
CA THR A 217 41.19 -79.60 -11.89
C THR A 217 40.14 -80.68 -12.16
N SER A 218 39.02 -80.69 -11.42
CA SER A 218 37.94 -81.66 -11.58
C SER A 218 36.56 -81.03 -11.69
N GLN A 219 36.46 -79.71 -11.87
CA GLN A 219 35.17 -79.00 -11.85
C GLN A 219 35.10 -77.83 -12.82
N CYS A 220 33.87 -77.44 -13.14
CA CYS A 220 33.53 -76.17 -13.76
C CYS A 220 32.60 -75.38 -12.86
N ARG A 221 33.06 -74.19 -12.43
CA ARG A 221 32.28 -73.28 -11.60
C ARG A 221 32.27 -71.87 -12.19
N LEU A 222 31.15 -71.20 -11.97
CA LEU A 222 31.00 -69.77 -12.18
C LEU A 222 30.57 -69.13 -10.86
N THR A 223 31.38 -68.21 -10.35
CA THR A 223 31.02 -67.35 -9.23
C THR A 223 30.58 -66.00 -9.76
N VAL A 224 29.49 -65.45 -9.24
CA VAL A 224 29.02 -64.09 -9.55
C VAL A 224 28.58 -63.37 -8.29
N THR A 225 28.56 -62.05 -8.31
CA THR A 225 27.89 -61.22 -7.31
C THR A 225 26.54 -60.79 -7.86
N GLU A 226 25.46 -61.15 -7.16
CA GLU A 226 24.08 -60.88 -7.53
C GLU A 226 23.49 -59.86 -6.55
N THR A 227 22.99 -58.75 -7.07
CA THR A 227 22.32 -57.71 -6.27
C THR A 227 20.95 -57.45 -6.88
N ALA A 228 19.88 -57.34 -6.08
CA ALA A 228 18.56 -57.03 -6.62
C ALA A 228 18.63 -55.75 -7.46
N ALA A 229 18.18 -55.81 -8.71
CA ALA A 229 18.11 -54.63 -9.56
C ALA A 229 17.02 -53.72 -8.99
N VAL A 230 17.40 -52.52 -8.57
CA VAL A 230 16.44 -51.45 -8.27
C VAL A 230 15.82 -51.04 -9.60
N SER A 231 14.54 -51.35 -9.78
CA SER A 231 13.75 -50.75 -10.85
C SER A 231 13.51 -49.30 -10.47
N ASP A 232 14.15 -48.39 -11.19
CA ASP A 232 13.86 -46.98 -11.06
C ASP A 232 12.48 -46.69 -11.63
N SER A 233 11.56 -46.28 -10.75
CA SER A 233 10.16 -46.01 -11.08
C SER A 233 9.80 -44.53 -10.96
N THR A 234 10.76 -43.68 -10.61
CA THR A 234 10.52 -42.27 -10.29
C THR A 234 11.52 -41.38 -11.01
N ALA A 235 11.02 -40.36 -11.70
CA ALA A 235 11.86 -39.31 -12.26
C ALA A 235 12.64 -38.58 -11.14
N PRO A 236 13.80 -37.96 -11.45
CA PRO A 236 14.65 -37.32 -10.43
C PRO A 236 13.92 -36.15 -9.78
N PHE A 237 14.20 -35.84 -8.52
CA PHE A 237 13.67 -34.64 -7.87
C PHE A 237 14.53 -33.41 -8.19
N ALA A 238 13.89 -32.31 -8.58
CA ALA A 238 14.56 -31.07 -8.96
C ALA A 238 14.72 -30.10 -7.78
N GLY A 239 15.92 -29.58 -7.60
CA GLY A 239 16.22 -28.50 -6.67
C GLY A 239 15.86 -27.13 -7.24
N THR A 240 16.27 -26.08 -6.52
CA THR A 240 16.10 -24.70 -6.98
C THR A 240 17.10 -24.38 -8.10
N ILE A 241 16.66 -23.57 -9.07
CA ILE A 241 17.56 -23.02 -10.09
C ILE A 241 18.34 -21.86 -9.46
N SER A 242 19.65 -21.90 -9.62
CA SER A 242 20.57 -20.82 -9.29
C SER A 242 21.16 -20.24 -10.58
N ILE A 243 21.37 -18.94 -10.59
CA ILE A 243 22.02 -18.23 -11.69
C ILE A 243 23.13 -17.34 -11.14
N SER A 244 24.22 -17.19 -11.88
CA SER A 244 25.33 -16.33 -11.48
C SER A 244 25.92 -15.62 -12.70
N PRO A 245 26.14 -14.30 -12.64
CA PRO A 245 25.77 -13.40 -11.55
C PRO A 245 24.25 -13.19 -11.43
N ASP A 246 23.74 -13.05 -10.21
CA ASP A 246 22.33 -12.75 -9.92
C ASP A 246 22.23 -11.49 -9.05
N ILE A 247 21.63 -10.44 -9.59
CA ILE A 247 21.45 -9.18 -8.89
C ILE A 247 19.99 -9.08 -8.48
N SER A 248 19.78 -9.08 -7.16
CA SER A 248 18.47 -8.93 -6.49
C SER A 248 17.36 -9.85 -7.02
N SER A 249 17.73 -11.03 -7.57
CA SER A 249 16.80 -11.96 -8.21
C SER A 249 16.05 -11.39 -9.41
N ALA A 250 16.53 -10.28 -9.96
CA ALA A 250 15.90 -9.55 -11.05
C ALA A 250 16.79 -9.49 -12.30
N TYR A 251 18.10 -9.30 -12.14
CA TYR A 251 19.01 -9.07 -13.26
C TYR A 251 20.15 -10.09 -13.32
N THR A 252 20.64 -10.34 -14.54
CA THR A 252 21.79 -11.20 -14.80
C THR A 252 22.59 -10.69 -16.01
N SER A 253 23.78 -11.27 -16.25
CA SER A 253 24.61 -10.90 -17.39
C SER A 253 24.14 -11.57 -18.69
N ALA A 254 24.70 -11.16 -19.84
CA ALA A 254 24.46 -11.82 -21.12
C ALA A 254 25.11 -13.22 -21.24
N ALA A 255 25.96 -13.59 -20.30
CA ALA A 255 26.64 -14.89 -20.25
C ALA A 255 26.65 -15.47 -18.83
N PRO A 256 25.47 -15.83 -18.29
CA PRO A 256 25.37 -16.33 -16.93
C PRO A 256 25.68 -17.83 -16.86
N THR A 257 26.09 -18.28 -15.68
CA THR A 257 26.10 -19.71 -15.32
C THR A 257 24.77 -20.05 -14.65
N ILE A 258 24.04 -21.00 -15.20
CA ILE A 258 22.76 -21.50 -14.67
C ILE A 258 23.00 -22.90 -14.12
N THR A 259 22.63 -23.14 -12.87
CA THR A 259 22.82 -24.44 -12.21
C THR A 259 21.58 -24.88 -11.46
N THR A 260 21.39 -26.19 -11.37
CA THR A 260 20.43 -26.78 -10.44
C THR A 260 20.91 -28.17 -10.00
N LEU A 261 20.42 -28.63 -8.85
CA LEU A 261 20.69 -29.97 -8.34
C LEU A 261 19.52 -30.88 -8.66
N PHE A 262 19.79 -32.10 -9.11
CA PHE A 262 18.81 -33.16 -9.27
C PHE A 262 19.18 -34.34 -8.36
N THR A 263 18.26 -34.78 -7.54
CA THR A 263 18.43 -35.94 -6.65
C THR A 263 17.59 -37.09 -7.13
N ASP A 264 18.22 -38.23 -7.35
CA ASP A 264 17.58 -39.50 -7.67
C ASP A 264 18.16 -40.55 -6.72
N ALA A 265 17.31 -41.31 -6.02
CA ALA A 265 17.77 -42.30 -5.05
C ALA A 265 17.85 -43.71 -5.67
N GLU A 266 17.26 -43.87 -6.85
CA GLU A 266 17.02 -45.12 -7.53
C GLU A 266 18.01 -45.33 -8.68
N SER A 267 18.43 -44.26 -9.38
CA SER A 267 19.37 -44.33 -10.50
C SER A 267 20.24 -43.08 -10.70
N ALA A 268 21.01 -43.07 -11.79
CA ALA A 268 21.81 -41.92 -12.20
C ALA A 268 21.06 -41.01 -13.17
N VAL A 269 21.24 -39.70 -12.99
CA VAL A 269 20.81 -38.71 -13.98
C VAL A 269 21.71 -38.83 -15.21
N THR A 270 21.11 -39.13 -16.36
CA THR A 270 21.83 -39.43 -17.61
C THR A 270 21.96 -38.22 -18.53
N ALA A 271 21.01 -37.29 -18.44
CA ALA A 271 21.00 -36.07 -19.24
C ALA A 271 20.33 -34.93 -18.46
N CYS A 272 20.70 -33.70 -18.80
CA CYS A 272 19.97 -32.53 -18.37
C CYS A 272 19.94 -31.46 -19.45
N GLU A 273 18.93 -30.61 -19.37
CA GLU A 273 18.66 -29.56 -20.35
C GLU A 273 18.23 -28.28 -19.64
N TYR A 274 18.41 -27.15 -20.32
CA TYR A 274 17.98 -25.83 -19.86
C TYR A 274 17.22 -25.09 -20.96
N THR A 275 16.45 -24.10 -20.56
CA THR A 275 15.72 -23.18 -21.43
C THR A 275 15.86 -21.76 -20.91
N THR A 276 15.90 -20.77 -21.80
CA THR A 276 15.81 -19.34 -21.46
C THR A 276 14.51 -18.69 -21.97
N ASN A 277 13.65 -19.46 -22.65
CA ASN A 277 12.39 -19.00 -23.24
C ASN A 277 11.16 -19.77 -22.73
N GLY A 278 11.17 -20.20 -21.46
CA GLY A 278 10.01 -20.81 -20.80
C GLY A 278 9.64 -22.20 -21.32
N GLY A 279 10.60 -22.94 -21.89
CA GLY A 279 10.42 -24.32 -22.34
C GLY A 279 10.01 -24.46 -23.80
N ALA A 280 9.98 -23.36 -24.58
CA ALA A 280 9.75 -23.44 -26.01
C ALA A 280 10.93 -24.10 -26.74
N ASN A 281 12.17 -23.89 -26.29
CA ASN A 281 13.35 -24.60 -26.78
C ASN A 281 14.21 -25.09 -25.60
N TRP A 282 14.63 -26.35 -25.66
CA TRP A 282 15.52 -26.97 -24.67
C TRP A 282 16.90 -27.21 -25.28
N LEU A 283 17.93 -26.76 -24.57
CA LEU A 283 19.33 -26.91 -24.95
C LEU A 283 20.04 -27.80 -23.94
N THR A 284 21.04 -28.54 -24.39
CA THR A 284 21.77 -29.49 -23.55
C THR A 284 22.58 -28.77 -22.46
N GLY A 285 22.40 -29.20 -21.21
CA GLY A 285 23.26 -28.85 -20.08
C GLY A 285 24.29 -29.95 -19.80
N VAL A 286 25.23 -29.67 -18.90
CA VAL A 286 26.26 -30.63 -18.47
C VAL A 286 25.86 -31.23 -17.13
N VAL A 287 25.72 -32.55 -17.07
CA VAL A 287 25.53 -33.30 -15.81
C VAL A 287 26.90 -33.59 -15.19
N SER A 288 27.03 -33.36 -13.89
CA SER A 288 28.24 -33.69 -13.12
C SER A 288 27.89 -34.29 -11.75
N GLY A 289 28.79 -35.10 -11.21
CA GLY A 289 28.59 -35.87 -9.97
C GLY A 289 28.61 -37.39 -10.23
N ALA A 290 29.31 -38.14 -9.38
CA ALA A 290 29.40 -39.60 -9.47
C ALA A 290 28.22 -40.32 -8.79
N SER A 291 27.47 -39.60 -7.97
CA SER A 291 26.29 -40.07 -7.24
C SER A 291 25.37 -38.90 -6.91
N SER A 292 24.11 -39.18 -6.61
CA SER A 292 23.11 -38.20 -6.14
C SER A 292 23.63 -37.38 -4.93
N PRO A 293 23.48 -36.03 -4.91
CA PRO A 293 22.86 -35.18 -5.92
C PRO A 293 23.75 -34.95 -7.17
N TYR A 294 23.12 -34.93 -8.35
CA TYR A 294 23.75 -34.56 -9.62
C TYR A 294 23.60 -33.06 -9.88
N THR A 295 24.64 -32.40 -10.36
CA THR A 295 24.58 -30.98 -10.74
C THR A 295 24.38 -30.87 -12.24
N CYS A 296 23.33 -30.17 -12.66
CA CYS A 296 23.19 -29.72 -14.04
C CYS A 296 23.70 -28.28 -14.18
N THR A 297 24.59 -28.05 -15.13
CA THR A 297 25.20 -26.73 -15.38
C THR A 297 25.03 -26.31 -16.83
N ALA A 298 24.64 -25.07 -17.07
CA ALA A 298 24.58 -24.43 -18.38
C ALA A 298 25.30 -23.08 -18.38
N ASN A 299 26.01 -22.77 -19.46
CA ASN A 299 26.74 -21.50 -19.62
C ASN A 299 26.36 -20.83 -20.96
N PRO A 300 25.09 -20.43 -21.15
CA PRO A 300 24.68 -19.71 -22.35
C PRO A 300 25.43 -18.39 -22.51
N THR A 301 25.59 -17.93 -23.74
CA THR A 301 26.22 -16.64 -24.07
C THR A 301 25.34 -15.84 -25.02
N GLY A 302 25.52 -14.52 -25.06
CA GLY A 302 24.81 -13.63 -25.97
C GLY A 302 23.31 -13.49 -25.67
N LEU A 303 22.90 -13.70 -24.42
CA LEU A 303 21.51 -13.51 -24.01
C LEU A 303 21.15 -12.02 -23.99
N THR A 304 19.87 -11.69 -24.20
CA THR A 304 19.35 -10.31 -24.19
C THR A 304 17.91 -10.28 -23.69
N GLY A 305 17.49 -9.16 -23.09
CA GLY A 305 16.09 -8.93 -22.71
C GLY A 305 15.61 -9.81 -21.56
N PHE A 306 14.30 -10.06 -21.52
CA PHE A 306 13.66 -10.84 -20.44
C PHE A 306 13.75 -12.34 -20.69
N LEU A 307 14.19 -13.09 -19.69
CA LEU A 307 14.40 -14.54 -19.74
C LEU A 307 13.42 -15.28 -18.84
N ASN A 308 12.85 -16.36 -19.36
CA ASN A 308 12.11 -17.36 -18.60
C ASN A 308 12.97 -18.63 -18.50
N ILE A 309 13.68 -18.78 -17.38
CA ILE A 309 14.73 -19.78 -17.22
C ILE A 309 14.17 -21.01 -16.52
N ASN A 310 14.39 -22.18 -17.10
CA ASN A 310 14.04 -23.46 -16.49
C ASN A 310 15.10 -24.53 -16.78
N MET A 311 15.15 -25.58 -15.97
CA MET A 311 16.05 -26.72 -16.13
C MET A 311 15.27 -28.01 -15.93
N ARG A 312 15.64 -29.07 -16.65
CA ARG A 312 15.06 -30.41 -16.48
C ARG A 312 16.14 -31.48 -16.59
N ALA A 313 15.90 -32.64 -16.00
CA ALA A 313 16.83 -33.76 -16.06
C ALA A 313 16.11 -35.10 -16.20
N THR A 314 16.81 -36.05 -16.81
CA THR A 314 16.28 -37.37 -17.17
C THR A 314 17.11 -38.46 -16.49
N SER A 315 16.41 -39.36 -15.80
CA SER A 315 16.93 -40.62 -15.28
C SER A 315 16.18 -41.79 -15.94
N THR A 316 16.46 -43.02 -15.52
CA THR A 316 15.72 -44.19 -16.02
C THR A 316 14.23 -44.18 -15.63
N GLY A 317 13.87 -43.53 -14.52
CA GLY A 317 12.51 -43.41 -14.02
C GLY A 317 11.70 -42.26 -14.64
N GLY A 318 12.33 -41.43 -15.47
CA GLY A 318 11.65 -40.39 -16.26
C GLY A 318 12.36 -39.04 -16.26
N THR A 319 11.64 -37.99 -16.65
CA THR A 319 12.16 -36.61 -16.71
C THR A 319 11.37 -35.70 -15.78
N THR A 320 12.08 -34.92 -14.97
CA THR A 320 11.48 -33.89 -14.11
C THR A 320 11.97 -32.52 -14.53
N THR A 321 11.07 -31.53 -14.47
CA THR A 321 11.36 -30.13 -14.73
C THR A 321 11.33 -29.34 -13.41
N ALA A 322 12.31 -28.46 -13.21
CA ALA A 322 12.39 -27.57 -12.06
C ALA A 322 11.34 -26.45 -12.12
N THR A 323 11.27 -25.65 -11.06
CA THR A 323 10.44 -24.45 -11.03
C THR A 323 11.12 -23.34 -11.81
N GLN A 324 10.41 -22.77 -12.79
CA GLN A 324 10.89 -21.67 -13.63
C GLN A 324 11.21 -20.42 -12.80
N ILE A 325 12.29 -19.72 -13.16
CA ILE A 325 12.66 -18.40 -12.63
C ILE A 325 12.71 -17.36 -13.77
N GLN A 326 12.69 -16.07 -13.41
CA GLN A 326 12.71 -14.96 -14.36
C GLN A 326 13.88 -14.03 -14.08
N ARG A 327 14.59 -13.60 -15.13
CA ARG A 327 15.67 -12.60 -15.05
C ARG A 327 15.66 -11.71 -16.27
N THR A 328 16.01 -10.45 -16.10
CA THR A 328 16.29 -9.53 -17.19
C THR A 328 17.79 -9.47 -17.41
N VAL A 329 18.23 -9.61 -18.66
CA VAL A 329 19.64 -9.41 -19.01
C VAL A 329 19.94 -7.92 -19.07
N ASP A 330 20.98 -7.52 -18.35
CA ASP A 330 21.54 -6.19 -18.43
C ASP A 330 22.92 -6.23 -19.10
N THR A 331 23.01 -5.48 -20.20
CA THR A 331 24.23 -5.24 -20.99
C THR A 331 24.52 -3.75 -21.14
N SER A 332 23.72 -2.90 -20.50
CA SER A 332 23.81 -1.46 -20.63
C SER A 332 24.98 -0.98 -19.80
N VAL A 333 25.84 -0.16 -20.38
CA VAL A 333 26.88 0.51 -19.58
C VAL A 333 26.26 1.63 -18.75
N PRO A 334 26.75 1.88 -17.53
CA PRO A 334 26.34 3.04 -16.75
C PRO A 334 26.53 4.36 -17.50
N THR A 335 25.64 5.32 -17.23
CA THR A 335 25.79 6.71 -17.65
C THR A 335 26.45 7.51 -16.54
N ASP A 336 27.61 8.09 -16.83
CA ASP A 336 28.40 8.82 -15.84
C ASP A 336 27.70 10.09 -15.33
N GLY A 337 27.95 10.41 -14.06
CA GLY A 337 27.61 11.70 -13.48
C GLY A 337 28.60 12.80 -13.86
N THR A 338 28.52 13.93 -13.16
CA THR A 338 29.49 15.03 -13.31
C THR A 338 30.68 14.83 -12.37
N LEU A 339 31.90 15.15 -12.83
CA LEU A 339 33.12 15.13 -12.04
C LEU A 339 33.60 16.56 -11.73
N THR A 340 33.73 16.86 -10.44
CA THR A 340 34.24 18.13 -9.92
C THR A 340 35.56 17.88 -9.19
N VAL A 341 36.55 18.72 -9.49
CA VAL A 341 37.84 18.68 -8.80
C VAL A 341 38.23 20.10 -8.43
N THR A 342 38.52 20.31 -7.15
CA THR A 342 38.95 21.60 -6.60
C THR A 342 40.39 21.49 -6.11
N ALA A 343 41.25 22.34 -6.65
CA ALA A 343 42.66 22.40 -6.29
C ALA A 343 42.86 23.03 -4.91
N GLY A 344 43.77 22.46 -4.13
CA GLY A 344 44.27 23.02 -2.87
C GLY A 344 45.80 22.96 -2.81
N ASN A 345 46.37 23.26 -1.65
CA ASN A 345 47.81 23.14 -1.42
C ASN A 345 48.19 21.66 -1.26
N ALA A 346 48.98 21.13 -2.20
CA ALA A 346 49.45 19.74 -2.23
C ALA A 346 48.33 18.68 -2.18
N GLN A 347 47.11 19.05 -2.57
CA GLN A 347 45.94 18.18 -2.55
C GLN A 347 44.86 18.64 -3.54
N ASN A 348 44.02 17.72 -3.96
CA ASN A 348 42.81 17.98 -4.74
C ASN A 348 41.59 17.36 -4.04
N ALA A 349 40.57 18.17 -3.78
CA ALA A 349 39.27 17.67 -3.32
C ALA A 349 38.46 17.25 -4.56
N ILE A 350 38.08 15.98 -4.62
CA ILE A 350 37.40 15.37 -5.77
C ILE A 350 36.00 14.97 -5.33
N SER A 351 34.98 15.36 -6.08
CA SER A 351 33.60 14.94 -5.88
C SER A 351 32.91 14.68 -7.21
N TRP A 352 31.89 13.83 -7.18
CA TRP A 352 31.08 13.54 -8.36
C TRP A 352 29.63 13.31 -8.01
N THR A 353 28.74 13.48 -8.99
CA THR A 353 27.34 13.07 -8.83
C THR A 353 27.20 11.59 -9.13
N ALA A 354 26.19 10.93 -8.54
CA ALA A 354 25.91 9.54 -8.81
C ALA A 354 25.68 9.30 -10.32
N ALA A 355 26.29 8.24 -10.85
CA ALA A 355 25.96 7.69 -12.15
C ALA A 355 24.58 7.03 -12.10
N SER A 356 23.92 6.98 -13.25
CA SER A 356 22.68 6.23 -13.44
C SER A 356 22.96 4.97 -14.24
N ASP A 357 22.25 3.89 -13.93
CA ASP A 357 22.29 2.67 -14.71
C ASP A 357 20.94 2.46 -15.43
N PRO A 358 20.87 2.70 -16.76
CA PRO A 358 19.66 2.47 -17.54
C PRO A 358 19.25 0.99 -17.62
N GLY A 359 20.21 0.08 -17.40
CA GLY A 359 20.01 -1.37 -17.41
C GLY A 359 19.26 -1.90 -16.19
N GLY A 360 19.34 -1.18 -15.07
CA GLY A 360 18.56 -1.42 -13.86
C GLY A 360 19.22 -2.35 -12.84
N SER A 361 20.39 -2.93 -13.14
CA SER A 361 21.16 -3.73 -12.17
C SER A 361 21.79 -2.88 -11.06
N GLY A 362 21.90 -1.56 -11.28
CA GLY A 362 22.38 -0.58 -10.32
C GLY A 362 23.90 -0.46 -10.27
N ILE A 363 24.39 0.65 -9.74
CA ILE A 363 25.83 0.94 -9.67
C ILE A 363 26.50 0.14 -8.55
N ALA A 364 27.62 -0.51 -8.84
CA ALA A 364 28.45 -1.21 -7.85
C ALA A 364 29.58 -0.34 -7.30
N SER A 365 30.31 0.33 -8.20
CA SER A 365 31.54 1.04 -7.83
C SER A 365 31.93 2.16 -8.81
N TYR A 366 32.84 3.01 -8.35
CA TYR A 366 33.50 4.03 -9.16
C TYR A 366 35.02 3.81 -9.19
N ILE A 367 35.59 3.76 -10.39
CA ILE A 367 37.03 3.66 -10.61
C ILE A 367 37.56 5.06 -10.95
N LEU A 368 38.50 5.58 -10.17
CA LEU A 368 39.11 6.89 -10.38
C LEU A 368 40.61 6.73 -10.67
N ARG A 369 41.00 7.13 -11.88
CA ARG A 369 42.38 7.09 -12.38
C ARG A 369 42.90 8.49 -12.65
N PHE A 370 44.21 8.68 -12.61
CA PHE A 370 44.83 9.96 -12.95
C PHE A 370 46.19 9.80 -13.63
N ASN A 371 46.56 10.83 -14.39
CA ASN A 371 47.93 11.08 -14.85
C ASN A 371 48.41 12.43 -14.30
N THR A 372 49.73 12.62 -14.19
CA THR A 372 50.32 13.86 -13.68
C THR A 372 51.54 14.30 -14.49
N GLY A 373 51.81 15.60 -14.51
CA GLY A 373 52.95 16.23 -15.20
C GLY A 373 52.69 17.71 -15.48
N ALA A 374 53.64 18.39 -16.14
CA ALA A 374 53.46 19.80 -16.52
C ALA A 374 52.25 20.02 -17.45
N THR A 375 51.99 19.07 -18.36
CA THR A 375 50.85 19.05 -19.28
C THR A 375 50.22 17.65 -19.29
N ALA A 376 49.47 17.32 -18.23
CA ALA A 376 48.85 16.01 -18.08
C ALA A 376 47.56 15.88 -18.92
N THR A 377 47.40 14.76 -19.62
CA THR A 377 46.14 14.34 -20.26
C THR A 377 45.48 13.25 -19.44
N ALA A 378 44.14 13.23 -19.40
CA ALA A 378 43.42 12.21 -18.65
C ALA A 378 43.73 10.80 -19.20
N PRO A 379 43.71 9.76 -18.35
CA PRO A 379 43.81 8.37 -18.81
C PRO A 379 42.82 8.07 -19.94
N VAL A 380 43.23 7.21 -20.88
CA VAL A 380 42.44 6.90 -22.09
C VAL A 380 41.22 6.03 -21.79
N ASP A 381 41.26 5.31 -20.67
CA ASP A 381 40.20 4.45 -20.14
C ASP A 381 40.35 4.32 -18.61
N CYS A 382 39.57 3.43 -18.02
CA CYS A 382 39.50 3.23 -16.58
C CYS A 382 40.50 2.17 -16.07
N THR A 383 41.33 1.59 -16.94
CA THR A 383 42.35 0.59 -16.56
C THR A 383 43.76 1.18 -16.60
N THR A 384 43.97 2.21 -17.42
CA THR A 384 45.22 2.97 -17.57
C THR A 384 45.38 4.11 -16.55
N GLY A 385 46.62 4.59 -16.39
CA GLY A 385 46.97 5.61 -15.40
C GLY A 385 47.07 5.08 -13.97
N THR A 386 47.34 5.98 -13.02
CA THR A 386 47.51 5.64 -11.60
C THR A 386 46.16 5.70 -10.89
N ALA A 387 45.85 4.72 -10.03
CA ALA A 387 44.65 4.75 -9.21
C ALA A 387 44.76 5.84 -8.13
N VAL A 388 43.72 6.66 -7.97
CA VAL A 388 43.63 7.53 -6.78
C VAL A 388 43.50 6.62 -5.55
N PRO A 389 44.20 6.91 -4.43
CA PRO A 389 44.08 6.12 -3.21
C PRO A 389 42.62 5.89 -2.80
N GLY A 390 42.25 4.63 -2.56
CA GLY A 390 40.88 4.22 -2.24
C GLY A 390 40.02 3.81 -3.45
N SER A 391 40.49 3.96 -4.69
CA SER A 391 39.81 3.42 -5.88
C SER A 391 40.01 1.90 -6.01
N PRO A 392 38.96 1.10 -6.34
CA PRO A 392 37.59 1.50 -6.61
C PRO A 392 36.81 1.89 -5.35
N PHE A 393 36.00 2.95 -5.47
CA PHE A 393 35.10 3.43 -4.42
C PHE A 393 33.73 2.71 -4.53
N THR A 394 33.06 2.48 -3.40
CA THR A 394 31.72 1.88 -3.40
C THR A 394 30.68 2.84 -3.99
N ALA A 395 29.52 2.33 -4.40
CA ALA A 395 28.44 3.15 -4.96
C ALA A 395 27.96 4.32 -4.06
N ALA A 396 28.15 4.21 -2.74
CA ALA A 396 27.77 5.25 -1.78
C ALA A 396 28.83 6.38 -1.65
N THR A 397 30.08 6.13 -2.07
CA THR A 397 31.14 7.13 -2.00
C THR A 397 31.10 8.01 -3.24
N LEU A 398 30.83 9.30 -3.02
CA LEU A 398 30.72 10.32 -4.08
C LEU A 398 31.79 11.42 -3.98
N SER A 399 32.77 11.24 -3.10
CA SER A 399 33.87 12.17 -2.92
C SER A 399 35.09 11.52 -2.31
N THR A 400 36.27 12.05 -2.60
CA THR A 400 37.53 11.69 -1.95
C THR A 400 38.49 12.88 -1.94
N LEU A 401 39.46 12.87 -1.02
CA LEU A 401 40.55 13.84 -0.98
C LEU A 401 41.83 13.16 -1.47
N HIS A 402 42.40 13.66 -2.56
CA HIS A 402 43.66 13.17 -3.10
C HIS A 402 44.81 14.06 -2.61
N THR A 403 45.55 13.58 -1.62
CA THR A 403 46.64 14.31 -0.94
C THR A 403 48.01 13.88 -1.43
N GLY A 404 49.08 14.58 -0.99
CA GLY A 404 50.45 14.26 -1.34
C GLY A 404 50.83 14.68 -2.77
N LEU A 405 50.12 15.66 -3.32
CA LEU A 405 50.33 16.16 -4.68
C LEU A 405 51.42 17.22 -4.72
N THR A 406 52.09 17.37 -5.86
CA THR A 406 53.07 18.42 -6.10
C THR A 406 52.38 19.66 -6.66
N ASN A 407 52.54 20.81 -5.99
CA ASN A 407 52.01 22.07 -6.51
C ASN A 407 52.67 22.45 -7.84
N GLY A 408 51.89 23.07 -8.73
CA GLY A 408 52.34 23.47 -10.07
C GLY A 408 52.30 22.35 -11.13
N ASN A 409 52.14 21.08 -10.73
CA ASN A 409 51.90 19.98 -11.67
C ASN A 409 50.40 19.83 -11.97
N GLN A 410 50.05 19.57 -13.23
CA GLN A 410 48.69 19.19 -13.59
C GLN A 410 48.40 17.75 -13.17
N TYR A 411 47.17 17.52 -12.75
CA TYR A 411 46.60 16.20 -12.46
C TYR A 411 45.31 16.06 -13.27
N ALA A 412 45.32 15.13 -14.22
CA ALA A 412 44.20 14.86 -15.12
C ALA A 412 43.53 13.54 -14.71
N TYR A 413 42.28 13.62 -14.28
CA TYR A 413 41.49 12.52 -13.72
C TYR A 413 40.53 11.94 -14.76
N ARG A 414 40.26 10.64 -14.66
CA ARG A 414 39.11 9.95 -15.27
C ARG A 414 38.37 9.15 -14.21
N LEU A 415 37.07 9.40 -14.08
CA LEU A 415 36.17 8.66 -13.20
C LEU A 415 35.22 7.82 -14.06
N CYS A 416 35.11 6.53 -13.79
CA CYS A 416 34.18 5.64 -14.46
C CYS A 416 33.29 4.91 -13.46
N ALA A 417 32.01 4.76 -13.79
CA ALA A 417 31.07 3.93 -13.05
C ALA A 417 31.09 2.49 -13.57
N THR A 418 30.92 1.53 -12.67
CA THR A 418 30.72 0.11 -12.97
C THR A 418 29.46 -0.37 -12.28
N ASP A 419 28.57 -1.04 -12.99
CA ASP A 419 27.34 -1.63 -12.42
C ASP A 419 27.61 -2.94 -11.68
N ASN A 420 26.56 -3.52 -11.10
CA ASN A 420 26.61 -4.80 -10.37
C ASN A 420 26.86 -6.01 -11.27
N LEU A 421 26.80 -5.85 -12.59
CA LEU A 421 27.08 -6.87 -13.60
C LEU A 421 28.38 -6.63 -14.36
N THR A 422 29.22 -5.72 -13.84
CA THR A 422 30.55 -5.35 -14.32
C THR A 422 30.59 -4.58 -15.65
N ASN A 423 29.45 -4.12 -16.18
CA ASN A 423 29.43 -3.19 -17.30
C ASN A 423 30.01 -1.85 -16.84
N ARG A 424 30.87 -1.27 -17.67
CA ARG A 424 31.66 -0.08 -17.31
C ARG A 424 31.43 1.07 -18.27
N SER A 425 31.25 2.27 -17.73
CA SER A 425 31.11 3.50 -18.50
C SER A 425 32.42 3.94 -19.16
N GLY A 426 32.33 4.87 -20.13
CA GLY A 426 33.49 5.48 -20.79
C GLY A 426 34.29 6.43 -19.88
N GLY A 427 33.64 6.96 -18.85
CA GLY A 427 34.20 7.82 -17.82
C GLY A 427 34.16 9.30 -18.17
N VAL A 428 34.12 10.14 -17.13
CA VAL A 428 34.22 11.60 -17.21
C VAL A 428 35.58 12.08 -16.74
N THR A 429 36.08 13.16 -17.34
CA THR A 429 37.44 13.64 -17.12
C THR A 429 37.50 15.06 -16.58
N LYS A 430 38.49 15.35 -15.74
CA LYS A 430 38.76 16.70 -15.24
C LYS A 430 40.26 16.89 -14.98
N THR A 431 40.81 18.05 -15.36
CA THR A 431 42.22 18.40 -15.09
C THR A 431 42.30 19.64 -14.21
N VAL A 432 43.18 19.61 -13.22
CA VAL A 432 43.45 20.74 -12.31
C VAL A 432 44.93 20.79 -11.91
N THR A 433 45.36 21.94 -11.37
CA THR A 433 46.73 22.16 -10.87
C THR A 433 46.66 22.59 -9.39
N PRO A 434 47.15 21.77 -8.43
CA PRO A 434 47.30 22.16 -7.03
C PRO A 434 48.24 23.36 -6.87
N GLY A 435 47.99 24.20 -5.87
CA GLY A 435 48.77 25.41 -5.63
C GLY A 435 48.56 26.00 -4.23
N THR A 436 49.47 26.89 -3.82
CA THR A 436 49.37 27.68 -2.58
C THR A 436 48.55 28.95 -2.84
N GLY A 437 47.41 29.22 -2.20
CA GLY A 437 46.71 30.53 -2.34
C GLY A 437 45.77 30.87 -1.16
N PRO A 438 45.40 32.17 -0.90
CA PRO A 438 45.39 33.32 -1.82
C PRO A 438 46.11 34.63 -1.37
N VAL A 439 46.09 35.62 -2.27
CA VAL A 439 46.64 37.00 -2.26
C VAL A 439 46.58 37.74 -0.90
N THR A 440 47.67 38.45 -0.60
CA THR A 440 47.80 39.42 0.51
C THR A 440 46.72 40.52 0.45
N THR A 441 46.06 40.75 1.59
CA THR A 441 45.03 41.78 1.92
C THR A 441 43.68 41.71 1.17
N ILE A 442 42.65 41.26 1.90
CA ILE A 442 41.24 41.36 1.52
C ILE A 442 40.72 42.73 1.99
N ALA A 443 40.39 43.63 1.06
CA ALA A 443 39.92 44.99 1.35
C ALA A 443 38.39 45.13 1.43
N ASN A 444 37.63 44.16 0.92
CA ASN A 444 36.17 44.11 0.96
C ASN A 444 35.67 42.67 0.69
N CYS A 445 34.39 42.42 0.91
CA CYS A 445 33.82 41.07 0.83
C CYS A 445 33.78 40.49 -0.61
N ALA A 446 33.97 41.32 -1.65
CA ALA A 446 34.11 40.85 -3.03
C ALA A 446 35.37 39.98 -3.23
N GLY A 447 36.43 40.21 -2.44
CA GLY A 447 37.68 39.45 -2.51
C GLY A 447 37.55 37.96 -2.14
N CYS A 448 36.49 37.58 -1.43
CA CYS A 448 36.23 36.19 -1.04
C CYS A 448 34.94 35.60 -1.64
N HIS A 449 33.95 36.43 -1.95
CA HIS A 449 32.62 35.96 -2.40
C HIS A 449 32.34 36.20 -3.90
N GLY A 450 33.28 36.79 -4.64
CA GLY A 450 33.24 36.81 -6.11
C GLY A 450 32.16 37.70 -6.75
N TYR A 451 31.77 38.81 -6.11
CA TYR A 451 30.85 39.79 -6.69
C TYR A 451 31.55 41.12 -7.02
N SER A 452 30.99 41.95 -7.90
CA SER A 452 31.56 43.25 -8.25
C SER A 452 31.40 44.24 -7.10
N ALA A 453 32.45 44.97 -6.72
CA ALA A 453 32.43 46.02 -5.69
C ALA A 453 31.35 47.11 -5.89
N ALA A 454 30.76 47.18 -7.10
CA ALA A 454 29.68 48.09 -7.47
C ALA A 454 28.28 47.72 -6.92
N SER A 455 28.10 46.54 -6.30
CA SER A 455 26.75 46.03 -6.00
C SER A 455 26.11 46.54 -4.71
N GLY A 456 26.76 47.45 -3.96
CA GLY A 456 26.13 48.26 -2.90
C GLY A 456 25.10 47.52 -2.04
N PHE A 457 25.47 46.36 -1.49
CA PHE A 457 24.54 45.55 -0.70
C PHE A 457 24.13 46.28 0.58
N THR A 458 22.93 46.87 0.58
CA THR A 458 22.20 47.27 1.77
C THR A 458 21.33 46.11 2.27
N ASP A 459 21.18 46.03 3.58
CA ASP A 459 20.38 45.00 4.24
C ASP A 459 18.93 45.00 3.72
N GLY A 460 18.42 43.82 3.34
CA GLY A 460 17.00 43.60 3.08
C GLY A 460 16.55 43.27 1.65
N THR A 461 17.36 43.37 0.60
CA THR A 461 16.93 42.93 -0.76
C THR A 461 18.06 42.29 -1.58
N ALA A 462 17.77 41.16 -2.24
CA ALA A 462 18.67 40.39 -3.13
C ALA A 462 19.77 39.52 -2.48
N ARG A 463 19.49 38.85 -1.33
CA ARG A 463 20.40 37.83 -0.78
C ARG A 463 20.41 36.57 -1.67
N ASN A 464 21.61 36.12 -2.06
CA ASN A 464 21.85 34.92 -2.87
C ASN A 464 21.51 35.07 -4.37
N THR A 465 22.00 36.13 -5.00
CA THR A 465 21.80 36.39 -6.43
C THR A 465 23.15 36.48 -7.14
N PRO A 466 23.53 35.47 -7.98
CA PRO A 466 22.78 34.25 -8.30
C PRO A 466 22.66 33.25 -7.14
N ALA A 467 21.67 32.38 -7.23
CA ALA A 467 21.37 31.36 -6.21
C ALA A 467 22.57 30.43 -5.97
N GLY A 468 22.91 30.19 -4.70
CA GLY A 468 24.02 29.32 -4.26
C GLY A 468 25.28 30.05 -3.78
N GLN A 469 25.36 31.37 -3.91
CA GLN A 469 26.44 32.20 -3.35
C GLN A 469 26.51 32.16 -1.81
N PHE A 470 25.37 32.11 -1.12
CA PHE A 470 25.31 31.89 0.33
C PHE A 470 24.70 30.53 0.61
N GLN A 471 25.47 29.62 1.21
CA GLN A 471 24.96 28.32 1.66
C GLN A 471 24.01 28.51 2.86
N GLY A 472 22.84 27.86 2.82
CA GLY A 472 21.81 27.91 3.86
C GLY A 472 20.53 28.64 3.46
N SER A 473 19.57 28.72 4.40
CA SER A 473 18.19 29.19 4.12
C SER A 473 18.02 30.71 4.13
N HIS A 474 19.03 31.51 3.75
CA HIS A 474 18.96 32.98 3.79
C HIS A 474 17.82 33.56 2.92
N SER A 475 17.36 32.82 1.91
CA SER A 475 16.25 33.19 1.04
C SER A 475 14.87 33.08 1.71
N VAL A 476 14.75 32.34 2.82
CA VAL A 476 13.46 32.16 3.53
C VAL A 476 13.29 33.11 4.71
N HIS A 477 14.34 33.86 5.08
CA HIS A 477 14.34 34.81 6.19
C HIS A 477 14.48 36.24 5.65
N PRO A 478 13.42 37.07 5.69
CA PRO A 478 13.46 38.45 5.19
C PRO A 478 14.08 39.46 6.19
N ASN A 479 14.76 39.00 7.25
CA ASN A 479 15.20 39.84 8.37
C ASN A 479 16.58 40.46 8.14
N ALA A 480 16.89 41.52 8.88
CA ALA A 480 18.21 42.15 8.88
C ALA A 480 19.33 41.15 9.22
N CYS A 481 20.51 41.25 8.60
CA CYS A 481 21.65 40.35 8.90
C CYS A 481 22.03 40.37 10.39
N SER A 482 21.93 41.55 11.00
CA SER A 482 22.16 41.79 12.43
C SER A 482 21.17 41.06 13.36
N THR A 483 20.04 40.57 12.83
CA THR A 483 19.09 39.75 13.60
C THR A 483 19.69 38.39 13.97
N CYS A 484 20.55 37.85 13.11
CA CYS A 484 21.10 36.50 13.25
C CYS A 484 22.61 36.51 13.50
N HIS A 485 23.32 37.55 13.06
CA HIS A 485 24.77 37.64 13.14
C HIS A 485 25.21 38.79 14.03
N THR A 486 26.21 38.57 14.89
CA THR A 486 26.82 39.66 15.68
C THR A 486 27.69 40.58 14.83
N ALA A 487 28.11 40.12 13.66
CA ALA A 487 28.72 40.88 12.57
C ALA A 487 28.10 40.36 11.26
N PRO A 488 27.42 41.20 10.47
CA PRO A 488 27.90 42.49 10.03
C PRO A 488 26.96 43.62 10.47
N ALA A 489 27.45 44.54 11.30
CA ALA A 489 26.67 45.72 11.67
C ALA A 489 27.16 46.98 10.94
N THR A 490 28.42 47.00 10.46
CA THR A 490 28.97 48.17 9.74
C THR A 490 30.05 47.72 8.75
N THR A 491 30.03 48.20 7.50
CA THR A 491 31.00 47.83 6.45
C THR A 491 32.43 48.37 6.70
N THR A 492 33.04 48.07 7.84
CA THR A 492 34.39 48.49 8.22
C THR A 492 35.27 47.28 8.58
N SER A 493 36.58 47.49 8.58
CA SER A 493 37.60 46.44 8.71
C SER A 493 37.59 45.65 10.02
N SER A 494 36.80 46.06 11.02
CA SER A 494 36.52 45.29 12.23
C SER A 494 35.58 44.09 12.01
N ASP A 495 34.81 44.08 10.91
CA ASP A 495 33.76 43.08 10.64
C ASP A 495 34.31 41.82 9.92
N PHE A 496 35.62 41.78 9.63
CA PHE A 496 36.29 40.63 9.01
C PHE A 496 36.58 39.46 9.98
N ASN A 497 35.96 39.44 11.16
CA ASN A 497 36.08 38.38 12.15
C ASN A 497 35.48 37.03 11.72
N HIS A 498 35.00 36.88 10.47
CA HIS A 498 34.69 35.59 9.84
C HIS A 498 35.69 35.15 8.76
N ALA A 499 36.66 36.01 8.40
CA ALA A 499 37.82 35.62 7.59
C ALA A 499 38.71 34.59 8.33
N ASN A 500 38.54 34.46 9.65
CA ASN A 500 39.07 33.36 10.46
C ASN A 500 38.31 32.03 10.28
N THR A 501 37.49 31.91 9.24
CA THR A 501 36.67 30.72 8.94
C THR A 501 35.54 30.45 9.95
N THR A 502 35.02 31.47 10.65
CA THR A 502 33.90 31.31 11.60
C THR A 502 32.85 32.43 11.49
N VAL A 503 31.61 32.10 11.14
CA VAL A 503 30.49 33.06 11.21
C VAL A 503 29.97 33.16 12.65
N ASN A 504 30.01 34.35 13.23
CA ASN A 504 29.53 34.59 14.60
C ASN A 504 28.02 34.87 14.58
N MET A 505 27.23 33.92 15.08
CA MET A 505 25.80 34.09 15.29
C MET A 505 25.55 34.85 16.59
N ALA A 506 24.46 35.62 16.65
CA ALA A 506 23.99 36.23 17.89
C ALA A 506 23.77 35.14 18.96
N PRO A 507 24.27 35.31 20.19
CA PRO A 507 24.09 34.34 21.27
C PRO A 507 22.61 34.09 21.61
N SER A 508 21.77 35.13 21.41
CA SER A 508 20.31 35.01 21.42
C SER A 508 19.73 35.52 20.10
N ILE A 509 18.86 34.69 19.49
CA ILE A 509 18.13 35.05 18.28
C ILE A 509 16.66 35.22 18.69
N ASN A 510 16.25 36.47 18.94
CA ASN A 510 14.89 36.86 19.33
C ASN A 510 14.25 35.91 20.37
N GLY A 511 14.82 35.88 21.59
CA GLY A 511 14.35 35.04 22.70
C GLY A 511 14.80 33.56 22.67
N GLY A 512 15.42 33.10 21.58
CA GLY A 512 15.92 31.73 21.44
C GLY A 512 17.44 31.60 21.39
N SER A 513 17.91 30.39 21.15
CA SER A 513 19.33 30.03 21.07
C SER A 513 19.67 29.34 19.75
N TYR A 514 20.92 29.45 19.33
CA TYR A 514 21.46 28.74 18.18
C TYR A 514 22.49 27.72 18.66
N VAL A 515 22.26 26.44 18.37
CA VAL A 515 23.23 25.39 18.70
C VAL A 515 24.12 25.16 17.49
N LYS A 516 25.39 25.54 17.65
CA LYS A 516 26.42 25.40 16.61
C LYS A 516 26.75 23.92 16.39
N GLY A 517 26.57 23.44 15.16
CA GLY A 517 27.30 22.27 14.67
C GLY A 517 28.77 22.64 14.48
N SER A 518 29.70 21.84 15.02
CA SER A 518 31.12 22.08 14.89
C SER A 518 31.58 22.00 13.42
N ALA A 519 31.78 23.14 12.77
CA ALA A 519 32.43 23.21 11.46
C ALA A 519 33.25 24.51 11.32
N ALA A 520 34.47 24.38 10.79
CA ALA A 520 35.21 25.48 10.16
C ALA A 520 34.51 25.87 8.85
N VAL A 521 34.76 27.07 8.31
CA VAL A 521 34.26 27.45 6.97
C VAL A 521 34.74 26.43 5.95
N SER A 522 33.80 25.57 5.58
CA SER A 522 33.86 24.56 4.56
C SER A 522 32.66 24.84 3.67
N ASN A 523 32.84 24.65 2.37
CA ASN A 523 31.79 24.52 1.37
C ASN A 523 30.86 23.32 1.60
N THR A 524 31.08 22.56 2.67
CA THR A 524 30.14 21.57 3.20
C THR A 524 29.42 22.18 4.39
N PHE A 525 28.20 22.65 4.15
CA PHE A 525 27.34 23.15 5.20
C PHE A 525 26.97 22.01 6.17
N SER A 526 27.40 22.12 7.43
CA SER A 526 27.01 21.19 8.49
C SER A 526 25.75 21.71 9.18
N PRO A 527 24.62 20.97 9.10
CA PRO A 527 23.34 21.47 9.59
C PRO A 527 23.37 21.77 11.08
N SER A 528 23.00 23.00 11.46
CA SER A 528 22.86 23.45 12.85
C SER A 528 21.39 23.72 13.18
N THR A 529 20.99 23.66 14.44
CA THR A 529 19.58 23.85 14.85
C THR A 529 19.37 25.19 15.53
N CYS A 530 18.29 25.88 15.13
CA CYS A 530 17.77 27.05 15.83
C CYS A 530 16.77 26.55 16.86
N ASN A 531 16.96 26.85 18.15
CA ASN A 531 16.11 26.34 19.24
C ASN A 531 15.38 27.50 19.94
N ASN A 532 14.08 27.32 20.17
CA ASN A 532 13.28 28.19 21.04
C ASN A 532 13.23 29.68 20.62
N THR A 533 13.30 29.97 19.32
CA THR A 533 13.25 31.34 18.78
C THR A 533 11.80 31.78 18.56
N THR A 534 11.43 33.05 18.78
CA THR A 534 10.07 33.55 18.50
C THR A 534 9.62 33.29 17.05
N CYS A 535 10.55 33.23 16.08
CA CYS A 535 10.26 32.95 14.67
C CYS A 535 9.89 31.50 14.35
N HIS A 536 10.33 30.54 15.19
CA HIS A 536 10.08 29.10 15.02
C HIS A 536 9.29 28.51 16.19
N GLY A 537 8.96 29.31 17.20
CA GLY A 537 8.41 28.87 18.47
C GLY A 537 9.27 27.80 19.14
N GLY A 538 8.65 26.70 19.57
CA GLY A 538 9.28 25.50 20.12
C GLY A 538 9.82 24.53 19.06
N ALA A 539 9.70 24.82 17.76
CA ALA A 539 10.34 24.01 16.74
C ALA A 539 11.87 24.25 16.75
N SER A 540 12.62 23.16 16.53
CA SER A 540 14.09 23.18 16.40
C SER A 540 14.55 22.92 14.97
N PRO A 541 14.16 23.74 13.97
CA PRO A 541 14.46 23.44 12.59
C PRO A 541 15.96 23.48 12.32
N THR A 542 16.38 22.60 11.43
CA THR A 542 17.73 22.55 10.91
C THR A 542 17.93 23.65 9.87
N TRP A 543 18.94 24.49 10.08
CA TRP A 543 19.35 25.51 9.11
C TRP A 543 19.72 24.86 7.78
N GLY A 544 19.38 25.48 6.65
CA GLY A 544 19.63 24.93 5.31
C GLY A 544 18.55 23.99 4.77
N SER A 545 17.63 23.49 5.62
CA SER A 545 16.50 22.68 5.17
C SER A 545 15.36 23.55 4.64
N ALA A 546 15.07 23.47 3.34
CA ALA A 546 13.89 24.08 2.76
C ALA A 546 12.66 23.19 2.97
N THR A 547 11.60 23.73 3.58
CA THR A 547 10.33 23.01 3.70
C THR A 547 9.40 23.35 2.55
N THR A 548 8.77 22.34 1.96
CA THR A 548 7.71 22.49 0.95
C THR A 548 6.36 22.87 1.56
N GLN A 549 6.30 23.11 2.87
CA GLN A 549 5.09 23.48 3.60
C GLN A 549 4.54 24.86 3.16
N ALA A 550 3.23 25.04 3.25
CA ALA A 550 2.56 26.31 3.05
C ALA A 550 2.97 27.37 4.10
N SER A 551 2.80 28.65 3.76
CA SER A 551 3.36 29.79 4.50
C SER A 551 3.07 29.79 6.00
N CYS A 552 1.82 29.57 6.43
CA CYS A 552 1.45 29.58 7.85
C CYS A 552 1.84 28.29 8.57
N THR A 553 1.63 27.14 7.92
CA THR A 553 1.89 25.79 8.48
C THR A 553 3.36 25.47 8.68
N LYS A 554 4.26 26.33 8.17
CA LYS A 554 5.68 26.34 8.54
C LYS A 554 5.86 26.54 10.05
N CYS A 555 5.06 27.39 10.67
CA CYS A 555 5.22 27.76 12.07
C CYS A 555 4.16 27.08 12.96
N HIS A 556 2.87 27.30 12.66
CA HIS A 556 1.74 26.79 13.43
C HIS A 556 0.66 26.23 12.50
N GLY A 557 -0.17 25.32 12.99
CA GLY A 557 -1.14 24.57 12.19
C GLY A 557 -0.65 23.16 11.86
N VAL A 558 -1.28 22.50 10.88
CA VAL A 558 -1.05 21.10 10.56
C VAL A 558 0.29 20.93 9.83
N ASN A 559 1.19 20.19 10.47
CA ASN A 559 2.52 19.92 9.91
C ASN A 559 2.43 19.19 8.56
N GLY A 560 3.25 19.60 7.60
CA GLY A 560 3.33 18.95 6.29
C GLY A 560 2.28 19.42 5.28
N THR A 561 1.41 20.37 5.64
CA THR A 561 0.43 20.93 4.70
C THR A 561 1.14 21.62 3.53
N LEU A 562 0.92 21.14 2.31
CA LEU A 562 1.47 21.70 1.08
C LEU A 562 0.65 22.92 0.61
N PRO A 563 1.22 23.84 -0.20
CA PRO A 563 0.51 25.03 -0.69
C PRO A 563 -0.86 24.76 -1.32
N ALA A 564 -1.00 23.71 -2.14
CA ALA A 564 -2.28 23.37 -2.77
C ALA A 564 -3.34 22.91 -1.74
N ALA A 565 -2.94 22.11 -0.75
CA ALA A 565 -3.82 21.66 0.33
C ALA A 565 -4.22 22.84 1.24
N TYR A 566 -3.30 23.77 1.47
CA TYR A 566 -3.56 24.99 2.22
C TYR A 566 -4.53 25.93 1.49
N SER A 567 -4.40 26.09 0.18
CA SER A 567 -5.37 26.87 -0.63
C SER A 567 -6.76 26.24 -0.63
N ALA A 568 -6.86 24.92 -0.56
CA ALA A 568 -8.14 24.21 -0.47
C ALA A 568 -8.78 24.34 0.91
N ASP A 569 -7.98 24.36 1.98
CA ASP A 569 -8.46 24.56 3.35
C ASP A 569 -7.46 25.35 4.20
N THR A 570 -7.67 26.66 4.26
CA THR A 570 -6.81 27.59 5.02
C THR A 570 -6.90 27.37 6.53
N LYS A 571 -7.91 26.64 7.03
CA LYS A 571 -8.07 26.30 8.46
C LYS A 571 -6.97 25.39 8.97
N THR A 572 -6.27 24.69 8.08
CA THR A 572 -5.06 23.93 8.42
C THR A 572 -3.96 24.78 9.04
N ALA A 573 -3.99 26.11 8.90
CA ALA A 573 -3.09 27.01 9.64
C ALA A 573 -3.43 27.10 11.14
N ALA A 574 -4.62 26.76 11.60
CA ALA A 574 -4.99 26.97 12.99
C ALA A 574 -4.39 25.93 13.94
N PRO A 575 -3.88 26.33 15.12
CA PRO A 575 -3.58 25.41 16.21
C PRO A 575 -4.80 24.54 16.55
N GLY A 576 -4.56 23.27 16.90
CA GLY A 576 -5.60 22.31 17.25
C GLY A 576 -6.44 21.78 16.09
N TYR A 577 -6.31 22.33 14.88
CA TYR A 577 -7.12 21.92 13.74
C TYR A 577 -7.04 20.41 13.51
N ASN A 578 -8.20 19.76 13.49
CA ASN A 578 -8.36 18.31 13.36
C ASN A 578 -7.47 17.51 14.33
N ALA A 579 -7.27 18.02 15.56
CA ALA A 579 -6.37 17.48 16.59
C ALA A 579 -4.90 17.29 16.16
N ALA A 580 -4.49 17.88 15.02
CA ALA A 580 -3.16 17.75 14.44
C ALA A 580 -2.44 19.09 14.30
N GLY A 581 -3.19 20.20 14.28
CA GLY A 581 -2.62 21.53 14.23
C GLY A 581 -1.82 21.83 15.49
N ARG A 582 -0.56 22.23 15.33
CA ARG A 582 0.27 22.67 16.47
C ARG A 582 0.17 24.17 16.68
N ASP A 583 0.32 24.62 17.91
CA ASP A 583 0.72 25.99 18.18
C ASP A 583 2.21 26.19 17.84
N THR A 584 2.73 27.40 18.08
CA THR A 584 4.15 27.66 17.90
C THR A 584 5.02 26.87 18.88
N GLY A 585 4.55 26.55 20.09
CA GLY A 585 5.25 25.71 21.06
C GLY A 585 5.27 24.21 20.74
N GLY A 586 4.47 23.76 19.78
CA GLY A 586 4.33 22.36 19.39
C GLY A 586 3.15 21.61 20.03
N ALA A 587 2.40 22.25 20.93
CA ALA A 587 1.20 21.68 21.54
C ALA A 587 0.06 21.57 20.52
N THR A 588 -0.73 20.50 20.62
CA THR A 588 -1.87 20.24 19.73
C THR A 588 -3.20 20.07 20.46
N VAL A 589 -3.17 20.05 21.80
CA VAL A 589 -4.33 19.73 22.64
C VAL A 589 -5.08 20.98 23.06
N ALA A 590 -6.42 20.96 23.00
CA ALA A 590 -7.26 22.12 23.33
C ALA A 590 -7.21 22.58 24.80
N THR A 591 -6.57 21.83 25.69
CA THR A 591 -6.29 22.27 27.08
C THR A 591 -5.12 23.24 27.17
N ASP A 592 -4.30 23.34 26.11
CA ASP A 592 -3.22 24.30 25.99
C ASP A 592 -3.78 25.68 25.59
N ALA A 593 -3.26 26.76 26.19
CA ALA A 593 -3.83 28.10 26.02
C ALA A 593 -3.65 28.66 24.59
N GLN A 594 -2.58 28.26 23.89
CA GLN A 594 -2.28 28.68 22.53
C GLN A 594 -3.09 27.87 21.50
N VAL A 595 -3.51 26.65 21.87
CA VAL A 595 -4.39 25.80 21.05
C VAL A 595 -5.87 26.09 21.30
N GLY A 596 -6.34 25.92 22.53
CA GLY A 596 -7.72 26.13 22.97
C GLY A 596 -8.82 25.62 22.04
N ALA A 597 -9.93 26.35 22.00
CA ALA A 597 -11.15 25.96 21.29
C ALA A 597 -11.15 26.24 19.76
N HIS A 598 -10.00 26.46 19.12
CA HIS A 598 -9.92 26.78 17.69
C HIS A 598 -10.71 25.80 16.81
N ASP A 599 -10.43 24.51 16.96
CA ASP A 599 -10.95 23.47 16.08
C ASP A 599 -12.48 23.35 16.12
N THR A 600 -13.03 23.46 17.34
CA THR A 600 -14.47 23.46 17.58
C THR A 600 -15.17 24.61 16.85
N HIS A 601 -14.59 25.81 16.84
CA HIS A 601 -15.15 26.98 16.17
C HIS A 601 -14.96 26.94 14.65
N LEU A 602 -13.75 26.58 14.19
CA LEU A 602 -13.39 26.60 12.77
C LEU A 602 -14.09 25.52 11.94
N ARG A 603 -14.44 24.39 12.55
CA ARG A 603 -15.18 23.30 11.90
C ARG A 603 -16.63 23.19 12.36
N ALA A 604 -17.07 24.05 13.28
CA ALA A 604 -18.39 24.01 13.89
C ALA A 604 -18.78 22.61 14.38
N LEU A 605 -17.92 21.97 15.19
CA LEU A 605 -18.05 20.55 15.56
C LEU A 605 -19.34 20.22 16.33
N ASN A 606 -19.95 21.22 16.98
CA ASN A 606 -21.21 21.08 17.69
C ASN A 606 -22.44 21.29 16.78
N ALA A 607 -22.25 21.68 15.52
CA ALA A 607 -23.31 21.92 14.52
C ALA A 607 -24.39 22.93 14.94
N ILE A 608 -24.04 23.86 15.83
CA ILE A 608 -24.93 24.93 16.34
C ILE A 608 -24.79 26.21 15.51
N THR A 609 -23.70 26.37 14.76
CA THR A 609 -23.43 27.55 13.94
C THR A 609 -22.77 27.12 12.63
N ASN A 610 -22.64 28.05 11.68
CA ASN A 610 -21.67 27.88 10.60
C ASN A 610 -20.22 27.92 11.13
N PRO A 611 -19.26 27.36 10.38
CA PRO A 611 -17.83 27.53 10.64
C PRO A 611 -17.43 28.99 10.83
N ILE A 612 -16.73 29.29 11.93
CA ILE A 612 -16.27 30.65 12.24
C ILE A 612 -14.99 30.95 11.45
N ALA A 613 -14.93 32.14 10.82
CA ALA A 613 -13.76 32.57 10.06
C ALA A 613 -12.64 33.10 10.99
N CYS A 614 -11.38 32.97 10.58
CA CYS A 614 -10.23 33.45 11.36
C CYS A 614 -10.33 34.95 11.70
N THR A 615 -10.89 35.76 10.80
CA THR A 615 -11.05 37.20 10.94
C THR A 615 -12.01 37.61 12.06
N GLU A 616 -12.83 36.68 12.58
CA GLU A 616 -13.70 36.96 13.71
C GLU A 616 -12.95 37.01 15.05
N CYS A 617 -11.76 36.42 15.14
CA CYS A 617 -10.88 36.50 16.31
C CYS A 617 -9.56 37.23 16.01
N HIS A 618 -9.16 37.29 14.74
CA HIS A 618 -7.95 37.96 14.29
C HIS A 618 -8.24 38.85 13.07
N SER A 619 -8.81 40.02 13.30
CA SER A 619 -9.21 40.98 12.26
C SER A 619 -8.10 41.34 11.26
N SER A 620 -6.83 41.26 11.65
CA SER A 620 -5.65 41.56 10.83
C SER A 620 -5.02 40.34 10.13
N VAL A 621 -5.51 39.12 10.38
CA VAL A 621 -4.94 37.91 9.75
C VAL A 621 -5.22 37.91 8.25
N ASN A 622 -4.16 37.74 7.47
CA ASN A 622 -4.22 37.55 6.03
C ASN A 622 -3.79 36.12 5.66
N ALA A 623 -4.74 35.29 5.23
CA ALA A 623 -4.47 33.90 4.82
C ALA A 623 -3.52 33.77 3.61
N THR A 624 -3.20 34.85 2.91
CA THR A 624 -2.31 34.84 1.75
C THR A 624 -0.90 35.40 2.04
N SER A 625 -0.70 36.04 3.20
CA SER A 625 0.61 36.59 3.58
C SER A 625 0.99 36.17 5.01
N PRO A 626 2.11 35.47 5.21
CA PRO A 626 2.66 35.19 6.53
C PRO A 626 3.34 36.41 7.17
N SER A 627 3.41 37.55 6.49
CA SER A 627 4.07 38.76 6.97
C SER A 627 3.07 39.91 6.98
N PHE A 628 2.51 40.17 8.16
CA PHE A 628 1.72 41.36 8.45
C PHE A 628 2.12 41.92 9.83
N ALA A 629 1.88 43.21 10.03
CA ALA A 629 2.32 43.91 11.23
C ALA A 629 1.73 43.26 12.51
N GLY A 630 2.58 43.02 13.50
CA GLY A 630 2.20 42.37 14.77
C GLY A 630 2.03 40.85 14.72
N HIS A 631 2.32 40.16 13.61
CA HIS A 631 2.14 38.70 13.53
C HIS A 631 3.25 37.89 14.21
N MET A 632 4.50 38.37 14.17
CA MET A 632 5.70 37.66 14.66
C MET A 632 6.33 38.33 15.88
N ASP A 633 5.56 39.06 16.67
CA ASP A 633 6.02 39.76 17.88
C ASP A 633 5.88 38.93 19.17
N GLY A 634 5.30 37.72 19.07
CA GLY A 634 5.07 36.82 20.19
C GLY A 634 3.86 37.20 21.07
N ALA A 635 3.08 38.22 20.71
CA ALA A 635 1.98 38.73 21.53
C ALA A 635 0.62 38.06 21.25
N GLY A 636 0.49 37.28 20.16
CA GLY A 636 -0.71 36.49 19.86
C GLY A 636 -2.02 37.28 19.91
N THR A 637 -2.01 38.53 19.45
CA THR A 637 -3.09 39.49 19.71
C THR A 637 -4.42 39.02 19.10
N VAL A 638 -5.44 38.90 19.94
CA VAL A 638 -6.83 38.64 19.54
C VAL A 638 -7.51 39.99 19.32
N SER A 639 -8.04 40.19 18.11
CA SER A 639 -8.80 41.38 17.73
C SER A 639 -10.07 40.92 17.04
N PHE A 640 -11.20 41.11 17.72
CA PHE A 640 -12.49 40.56 17.30
C PHE A 640 -13.06 41.25 16.06
N GLY A 641 -13.71 40.44 15.20
CA GLY A 641 -14.39 40.86 13.99
C GLY A 641 -15.83 41.32 14.22
N ALA A 642 -16.57 41.48 13.11
CA ALA A 642 -17.92 42.06 13.12
C ALA A 642 -18.98 41.13 13.75
N LEU A 643 -18.87 39.81 13.54
CA LEU A 643 -19.79 38.84 14.11
C LEU A 643 -19.66 38.83 15.64
N ALA A 644 -18.42 38.77 16.15
CA ALA A 644 -18.14 38.76 17.58
C ALA A 644 -18.58 40.05 18.31
N THR A 645 -18.71 41.16 17.59
CA THR A 645 -19.10 42.48 18.13
C THR A 645 -20.56 42.87 17.82
N THR A 646 -21.33 41.96 17.22
CA THR A 646 -22.73 42.20 16.82
C THR A 646 -23.60 42.66 18.01
N GLY A 647 -24.50 43.60 17.74
CA GLY A 647 -25.41 44.14 18.77
C GLY A 647 -24.71 44.99 19.85
N GLY A 648 -23.55 45.57 19.55
CA GLY A 648 -22.79 46.43 20.47
C GLY A 648 -21.96 45.67 21.50
N ALA A 649 -21.67 44.39 21.26
CA ALA A 649 -20.90 43.55 22.17
C ALA A 649 -19.44 44.02 22.26
N ALA A 650 -18.97 44.34 23.47
CA ALA A 650 -17.60 44.76 23.75
C ALA A 650 -16.67 43.53 23.87
N ALA A 651 -16.52 42.77 22.80
CA ALA A 651 -15.77 41.53 22.77
C ALA A 651 -14.33 41.72 23.27
N SER A 652 -13.90 40.88 24.22
CA SER A 652 -12.57 40.96 24.83
C SER A 652 -11.97 39.58 25.06
N TYR A 653 -10.65 39.50 24.91
CA TYR A 653 -9.84 38.31 25.19
C TYR A 653 -8.70 38.73 26.10
N SER A 654 -8.67 38.18 27.31
CA SER A 654 -7.64 38.48 28.29
C SER A 654 -7.36 37.25 29.16
N ALA A 655 -6.08 36.98 29.40
CA ALA A 655 -5.62 35.85 30.21
C ALA A 655 -6.29 34.51 29.84
N GLY A 656 -6.38 34.19 28.54
CA GLY A 656 -6.97 32.94 28.07
C GLY A 656 -8.50 32.86 28.21
N THR A 657 -9.18 33.99 28.41
CA THR A 657 -10.62 34.02 28.66
C THR A 657 -11.32 34.96 27.69
N CYS A 658 -12.38 34.46 27.05
CA CYS A 658 -13.26 35.23 26.19
C CYS A 658 -14.41 35.83 27.01
N SER A 659 -14.60 37.14 26.91
CA SER A 659 -15.65 37.88 27.61
C SER A 659 -16.43 38.73 26.63
N THR A 660 -17.72 38.94 26.93
CA THR A 660 -18.55 39.96 26.26
C THR A 660 -18.58 39.89 24.73
N THR A 661 -18.37 38.69 24.16
CA THR A 661 -18.52 38.40 22.72
C THR A 661 -19.97 38.07 22.41
N TYR A 662 -20.42 38.32 21.18
CA TYR A 662 -21.80 38.01 20.76
C TYR A 662 -22.26 36.58 21.11
N CYS A 663 -21.37 35.58 21.03
CA CYS A 663 -21.70 34.17 21.28
C CYS A 663 -21.53 33.71 22.74
N HIS A 664 -20.61 34.31 23.50
CA HIS A 664 -20.36 34.00 24.92
C HIS A 664 -20.98 35.04 25.88
N TYR A 665 -21.94 35.82 25.36
CA TYR A 665 -22.70 36.79 26.11
C TYR A 665 -24.13 36.29 26.28
N GLY A 666 -24.38 35.63 27.42
CA GLY A 666 -25.70 35.29 27.91
C GLY A 666 -26.67 36.47 27.82
N LYS A 667 -27.67 36.46 26.93
CA LYS A 667 -28.81 37.42 27.06
C LYS A 667 -30.00 36.75 27.76
N PRO A 668 -30.52 37.34 28.84
CA PRO A 668 -31.92 37.25 29.19
C PRO A 668 -32.62 38.55 28.75
N ASN A 669 -33.47 38.45 27.73
CA ASN A 669 -34.65 39.31 27.55
C ASN A 669 -34.46 40.86 27.69
N GLY A 670 -33.65 41.46 26.83
CA GLY A 670 -33.71 42.92 26.56
C GLY A 670 -32.93 43.85 27.51
N ALA A 671 -32.24 43.35 28.54
CA ALA A 671 -31.26 44.13 29.30
C ALA A 671 -29.89 43.43 29.31
N TYR A 672 -28.85 44.18 28.95
CA TYR A 672 -27.47 43.72 28.79
C TYR A 672 -26.81 43.52 30.16
N THR A 673 -26.78 42.28 30.67
CA THR A 673 -26.01 41.92 31.86
C THR A 673 -24.85 41.00 31.50
N VAL A 674 -23.67 41.27 32.06
CA VAL A 674 -22.40 40.59 31.72
C VAL A 674 -22.46 39.10 32.09
N GLY A 675 -22.47 38.23 31.08
CA GLY A 675 -22.28 36.78 31.26
C GLY A 675 -20.89 36.46 31.84
N THR A 676 -20.77 35.32 32.53
CA THR A 676 -19.50 34.88 33.12
C THR A 676 -18.45 34.64 32.02
N PRO A 677 -17.23 35.18 32.16
CA PRO A 677 -16.11 34.94 31.25
C PRO A 677 -15.89 33.44 30.99
N VAL A 678 -15.68 33.07 29.73
CA VAL A 678 -15.51 31.66 29.30
C VAL A 678 -14.03 31.40 29.02
N ALA A 679 -13.44 30.42 29.70
CA ALA A 679 -12.07 30.01 29.45
C ALA A 679 -11.94 29.41 28.03
N TRP A 680 -10.95 29.89 27.26
CA TRP A 680 -10.64 29.46 25.90
C TRP A 680 -10.30 27.97 25.78
N THR A 681 -9.84 27.38 26.87
CA THR A 681 -9.46 25.98 26.99
C THR A 681 -10.57 25.10 27.57
N ASN A 682 -11.79 25.63 27.77
CA ASN A 682 -12.90 24.86 28.32
C ASN A 682 -13.50 23.92 27.26
N THR A 683 -12.95 22.71 27.16
CA THR A 683 -13.41 21.66 26.24
C THR A 683 -14.76 21.04 26.63
N ALA A 684 -15.29 21.36 27.81
CA ALA A 684 -16.55 20.83 28.31
C ALA A 684 -17.71 21.83 28.23
N LEU A 685 -17.50 23.00 27.62
CA LEU A 685 -18.53 24.04 27.53
C LEU A 685 -19.77 23.54 26.80
N LEU A 686 -19.64 22.85 25.68
CA LEU A 686 -20.74 22.22 24.97
C LEU A 686 -20.53 20.70 24.97
N THR A 687 -21.47 19.95 25.53
CA THR A 687 -21.35 18.50 25.76
C THR A 687 -22.12 17.66 24.74
N GLY A 688 -22.79 18.29 23.77
CA GLY A 688 -23.67 17.64 22.81
C GLY A 688 -25.03 17.27 23.42
N THR A 689 -25.48 18.01 24.44
CA THR A 689 -26.75 17.76 25.14
C THR A 689 -27.75 18.87 24.79
N PRO A 690 -28.51 18.76 23.68
CA PRO A 690 -29.42 19.79 23.20
C PRO A 690 -30.74 19.80 23.99
N THR A 691 -30.67 20.09 25.30
CA THR A 691 -31.85 20.21 26.17
C THR A 691 -31.97 21.63 26.72
N LEU A 692 -33.16 21.98 27.21
CA LEU A 692 -33.41 23.28 27.84
C LEU A 692 -32.42 23.58 28.99
N ALA A 693 -32.07 22.56 29.80
CA ALA A 693 -31.09 22.67 30.88
C ALA A 693 -29.64 22.32 30.46
N GLY A 694 -29.44 21.85 29.23
CA GLY A 694 -28.17 21.35 28.69
C GLY A 694 -27.38 22.44 27.99
N ASP A 695 -27.00 22.24 26.73
CA ASP A 695 -26.15 23.16 25.98
C ASP A 695 -26.88 24.47 25.62
N CYS A 696 -28.20 24.45 25.46
CA CYS A 696 -28.97 25.63 25.04
C CYS A 696 -28.99 26.73 26.11
N SER A 697 -29.11 26.37 27.40
CA SER A 697 -29.15 27.35 28.50
C SER A 697 -27.83 28.09 28.71
N LYS A 698 -26.73 27.60 28.13
CA LYS A 698 -25.39 28.17 28.28
C LYS A 698 -25.20 29.49 27.54
N CYS A 699 -26.08 29.81 26.58
CA CYS A 699 -25.94 30.98 25.70
C CYS A 699 -27.07 32.01 25.81
N HIS A 700 -28.36 31.65 25.93
CA HIS A 700 -29.43 32.66 25.90
C HIS A 700 -30.62 32.41 26.84
N ALA A 701 -30.47 31.54 27.85
CA ALA A 701 -31.59 30.88 28.54
C ALA A 701 -32.49 30.12 27.55
N SER A 702 -32.95 28.93 27.90
CA SER A 702 -33.73 28.10 26.99
C SER A 702 -35.00 27.63 27.71
N PRO A 703 -36.18 28.20 27.44
CA PRO A 703 -36.46 29.25 26.43
C PRO A 703 -35.87 30.64 26.79
N PRO A 704 -35.65 31.55 25.81
CA PRO A 704 -35.02 32.86 26.04
C PRO A 704 -35.81 33.81 26.95
N SER A 705 -37.10 33.55 27.13
CA SER A 705 -37.98 34.22 28.07
C SER A 705 -38.90 33.21 28.75
N THR A 706 -39.24 33.43 30.02
CA THR A 706 -40.25 32.66 30.75
C THR A 706 -41.63 33.32 30.75
N THR A 707 -41.78 34.44 30.04
CA THR A 707 -43.02 35.21 29.93
C THR A 707 -43.45 35.37 28.47
N GLY A 708 -44.69 35.80 28.23
CA GLY A 708 -45.23 35.96 26.87
C GLY A 708 -45.45 34.62 26.16
N ASP A 709 -45.18 34.58 24.85
CA ASP A 709 -45.43 33.40 24.00
C ASP A 709 -44.52 32.19 24.30
N HIS A 710 -43.47 32.37 25.12
CA HIS A 710 -42.63 31.28 25.62
C HIS A 710 -43.09 30.71 26.97
N ALA A 711 -44.15 31.27 27.57
CA ALA A 711 -44.70 30.76 28.82
C ALA A 711 -45.23 29.33 28.64
N GLY A 712 -44.73 28.40 29.46
CA GLY A 712 -45.13 26.99 29.42
C GLY A 712 -44.31 26.10 28.48
N VAL A 713 -43.34 26.66 27.74
CA VAL A 713 -42.36 25.87 26.99
C VAL A 713 -41.42 25.19 27.98
N THR A 714 -41.50 23.86 28.05
CA THR A 714 -40.77 23.00 29.00
C THR A 714 -40.04 21.84 28.32
N ASN A 715 -40.18 21.69 27.01
CA ASN A 715 -39.50 20.69 26.21
C ASN A 715 -38.96 21.27 24.90
N ILE A 716 -37.75 20.85 24.51
CA ILE A 716 -37.06 21.29 23.30
C ILE A 716 -37.83 20.96 22.01
N ASN A 717 -38.64 19.89 22.00
CA ASN A 717 -39.45 19.53 20.84
C ASN A 717 -40.56 20.54 20.51
N GLN A 718 -40.89 21.44 21.45
CA GLN A 718 -41.88 22.50 21.27
C GLN A 718 -41.32 23.68 20.47
N CYS A 719 -40.00 23.82 20.39
CA CYS A 719 -39.35 24.91 19.65
C CYS A 719 -39.59 24.82 18.14
N ASN A 720 -39.55 23.62 17.55
CA ASN A 720 -39.75 23.39 16.11
C ASN A 720 -41.13 23.87 15.60
N GLY A 721 -42.13 23.95 16.48
CA GLY A 721 -43.45 24.45 16.14
C GLY A 721 -43.44 25.94 15.75
N CYS A 722 -42.52 26.72 16.33
CA CYS A 722 -42.39 28.16 16.12
C CYS A 722 -41.13 28.52 15.32
N HIS A 723 -40.04 27.76 15.51
CA HIS A 723 -38.72 27.95 14.92
C HIS A 723 -38.37 26.76 14.02
N ASP A 724 -38.73 26.83 12.75
CA ASP A 724 -38.58 25.75 11.74
C ASP A 724 -37.13 25.31 11.45
N HIS A 725 -36.16 26.11 11.86
CA HIS A 725 -34.73 25.83 11.75
C HIS A 725 -34.19 25.03 12.95
N VAL A 726 -35.00 24.79 13.98
CA VAL A 726 -34.69 23.96 15.16
C VAL A 726 -35.47 22.66 15.07
N THR A 727 -34.78 21.52 15.01
CA THR A 727 -35.42 20.20 14.95
C THR A 727 -36.07 19.83 16.28
N THR A 728 -36.94 18.82 16.26
CA THR A 728 -37.54 18.25 17.48
C THR A 728 -36.52 17.63 18.44
N ALA A 729 -35.30 17.35 17.97
CA ALA A 729 -34.18 16.86 18.77
C ALA A 729 -33.32 17.98 19.37
N GLY A 730 -33.67 19.27 19.13
CA GLY A 730 -32.89 20.41 19.61
C GLY A 730 -31.62 20.70 18.83
N THR A 731 -31.49 20.12 17.63
CA THR A 731 -30.40 20.43 16.69
C THR A 731 -30.88 21.43 15.64
N PHE A 732 -29.97 22.02 14.87
CA PHE A 732 -30.32 22.99 13.84
C PHE A 732 -30.37 22.33 12.46
N SER A 733 -31.51 22.43 11.76
CA SER A 733 -31.65 21.97 10.37
C SER A 733 -30.93 22.92 9.39
N ASP A 734 -30.83 24.19 9.76
CA ASP A 734 -30.06 25.21 9.06
C ASP A 734 -29.24 26.04 10.06
N PRO A 735 -27.95 25.68 10.30
CA PRO A 735 -27.07 26.40 11.22
C PRO A 735 -26.74 27.84 10.80
N SER A 736 -27.04 28.24 9.56
CA SER A 736 -26.85 29.62 9.11
C SER A 736 -27.87 30.60 9.69
N LYS A 737 -29.01 30.07 10.14
CA LYS A 737 -30.10 30.82 10.78
C LYS A 737 -29.94 31.00 12.28
N HIS A 738 -29.01 30.26 12.89
CA HIS A 738 -28.67 30.43 14.30
C HIS A 738 -27.43 31.34 14.39
N ILE A 739 -27.43 32.31 15.32
CA ILE A 739 -26.41 33.36 15.51
C ILE A 739 -26.26 34.42 14.39
N ASN A 740 -27.25 34.56 13.50
CA ASN A 740 -27.26 35.57 12.43
C ASN A 740 -27.82 36.95 12.85
N GLY A 741 -28.26 37.09 14.11
CA GLY A 741 -28.84 38.34 14.62
C GLY A 741 -30.34 38.50 14.38
N THR A 742 -31.00 37.56 13.70
CA THR A 742 -32.44 37.58 13.43
C THR A 742 -33.16 36.44 14.15
N VAL A 743 -34.41 36.68 14.57
CA VAL A 743 -35.27 35.64 15.14
C VAL A 743 -36.11 35.05 14.01
N GLU A 744 -35.80 33.82 13.61
CA GLU A 744 -36.49 33.14 12.52
C GLU A 744 -37.74 32.41 13.03
N ALA A 745 -38.88 32.60 12.39
CA ALA A 745 -40.15 31.97 12.74
C ALA A 745 -40.83 31.32 11.52
N ALA A 746 -41.52 30.20 11.74
CA ALA A 746 -42.11 29.37 10.68
C ALA A 746 -43.34 30.02 9.98
N SER A 747 -44.22 30.69 10.73
CA SER A 747 -45.37 31.48 10.21
C SER A 747 -46.04 32.33 11.31
N CYS A 748 -46.92 33.28 10.95
CA CYS A 748 -47.61 34.14 11.91
C CYS A 748 -48.49 33.37 12.91
N SER A 749 -49.10 32.26 12.47
CA SER A 749 -49.93 31.37 13.30
C SER A 749 -49.14 30.34 14.09
N ALA A 750 -47.84 30.21 13.83
CA ALA A 750 -46.94 29.29 14.53
C ALA A 750 -46.73 29.73 15.98
N CYS A 751 -46.63 31.06 16.20
CA CYS A 751 -46.39 31.64 17.52
C CYS A 751 -47.65 32.19 18.20
N HIS A 752 -48.71 32.54 17.43
CA HIS A 752 -49.93 33.11 17.97
C HIS A 752 -51.19 32.32 17.56
N GLY A 753 -52.03 31.97 18.53
CA GLY A 753 -53.35 31.36 18.30
C GLY A 753 -54.40 32.37 17.81
N TRP A 754 -54.30 32.82 16.55
CA TRP A 754 -55.31 33.67 15.89
C TRP A 754 -56.24 32.86 14.98
N PRO A 755 -57.52 33.29 14.76
CA PRO A 755 -58.16 34.55 15.21
C PRO A 755 -59.00 34.44 16.51
N PRO A 756 -59.49 35.57 17.09
CA PRO A 756 -60.16 35.61 18.40
C PRO A 756 -61.44 34.78 18.42
N THR A 757 -61.58 33.89 19.40
CA THR A 757 -62.68 32.91 19.51
C THR A 757 -64.00 33.51 20.04
N THR A 758 -64.34 34.75 19.70
CA THR A 758 -65.66 35.30 20.05
C THR A 758 -66.70 34.90 19.01
N ASN A 759 -67.89 34.45 19.45
CA ASN A 759 -68.96 33.97 18.55
C ASN A 759 -69.29 34.95 17.42
N ALA A 760 -69.22 36.26 17.68
CA ALA A 760 -69.49 37.28 16.67
C ALA A 760 -68.43 37.31 15.55
N HIS A 761 -67.15 37.08 15.86
CA HIS A 761 -66.08 37.11 14.86
C HIS A 761 -66.16 35.89 13.94
N THR A 762 -66.46 34.72 14.50
CA THR A 762 -66.67 33.47 13.75
C THR A 762 -67.86 33.59 12.78
N VAL A 763 -69.00 34.11 13.23
CA VAL A 763 -70.19 34.29 12.38
C VAL A 763 -69.94 35.23 11.20
N HIS A 764 -69.20 36.32 11.41
CA HIS A 764 -68.86 37.23 10.31
C HIS A 764 -67.89 36.59 9.30
N ILE A 765 -66.91 35.82 9.78
CA ILE A 765 -65.99 35.05 8.91
C ILE A 765 -66.79 34.07 8.06
N ASP A 766 -67.68 33.28 8.67
CA ASP A 766 -68.49 32.27 7.97
C ASP A 766 -69.41 32.91 6.92
N ASN A 767 -70.01 34.06 7.24
CA ASN A 767 -70.88 34.79 6.31
C ASN A 767 -70.11 35.37 5.11
N ILE A 768 -68.89 35.89 5.32
CA ILE A 768 -68.04 36.39 4.23
C ILE A 768 -67.60 35.24 3.31
N ILE A 769 -67.26 34.09 3.90
CA ILE A 769 -66.92 32.88 3.14
C ILE A 769 -68.10 32.44 2.26
N ALA A 770 -69.32 32.49 2.81
CA ALA A 770 -70.55 32.13 2.09
C ALA A 770 -70.87 33.12 0.95
N GLU A 771 -70.90 34.43 1.23
CA GLU A 771 -71.21 35.48 0.25
C GLU A 771 -70.19 35.55 -0.89
N LYS A 772 -68.90 35.42 -0.58
CA LYS A 772 -67.83 35.48 -1.58
C LYS A 772 -67.53 34.11 -2.22
N SER A 773 -68.32 33.08 -1.90
CA SER A 773 -68.18 31.71 -2.44
C SER A 773 -66.76 31.14 -2.32
N LEU A 774 -66.08 31.40 -1.21
CA LEU A 774 -64.65 31.10 -1.04
C LEU A 774 -64.34 29.61 -0.81
N GLY A 775 -65.35 28.74 -0.74
CA GLY A 775 -65.21 27.29 -0.56
C GLY A 775 -64.72 26.90 0.85
N GLY A 776 -65.29 25.85 1.43
CA GLY A 776 -64.81 25.28 2.70
C GLY A 776 -63.70 24.26 2.44
N LEU A 777 -62.42 24.62 2.61
CA LEU A 777 -61.32 23.66 2.64
C LEU A 777 -60.50 23.78 3.93
N PRO A 778 -60.06 22.65 4.52
CA PRO A 778 -59.27 22.64 5.74
C PRO A 778 -57.81 22.99 5.42
N GLY A 779 -57.34 24.14 5.90
CA GLY A 779 -55.93 24.50 5.83
C GLY A 779 -55.65 25.96 5.54
N GLY A 780 -56.02 26.84 6.49
CA GLY A 780 -55.41 28.17 6.65
C GLY A 780 -55.67 29.18 5.53
N PHE A 781 -56.29 30.30 5.89
CA PHE A 781 -56.51 31.44 5.00
C PHE A 781 -55.21 31.88 4.31
N VAL A 782 -55.07 31.58 3.03
CA VAL A 782 -54.03 32.18 2.20
C VAL A 782 -54.48 33.58 1.84
N ASP A 783 -53.69 34.55 2.29
CA ASP A 783 -53.66 35.91 1.76
C ASP A 783 -54.91 36.74 2.02
N ASN A 784 -55.06 37.28 3.24
CA ASN A 784 -55.88 38.46 3.60
C ASN A 784 -57.33 38.60 3.03
N GLN A 785 -57.92 37.57 2.42
CA GLN A 785 -59.18 37.73 1.66
C GLN A 785 -60.39 37.90 2.58
N VAL A 786 -60.39 37.21 3.73
CA VAL A 786 -61.46 37.34 4.74
C VAL A 786 -61.16 38.50 5.69
N CYS A 787 -59.99 38.51 6.30
CA CYS A 787 -59.60 39.55 7.26
C CYS A 787 -59.50 40.93 6.61
N GLY A 788 -59.06 41.01 5.35
CA GLY A 788 -58.85 42.23 4.57
C GLY A 788 -60.14 42.95 4.18
N THR A 789 -61.28 42.30 4.37
CA THR A 789 -62.62 42.87 4.23
C THR A 789 -62.93 43.86 5.37
N CYS A 790 -62.39 43.62 6.57
CA CYS A 790 -62.66 44.43 7.77
C CYS A 790 -61.40 45.07 8.38
N HIS A 791 -60.22 44.49 8.16
CA HIS A 791 -58.94 44.92 8.72
C HIS A 791 -57.95 45.30 7.64
N ASN A 792 -57.18 46.36 7.86
CA ASN A 792 -56.11 46.73 6.94
C ASN A 792 -54.82 45.95 7.26
N VAL A 793 -54.77 44.66 6.87
CA VAL A 793 -53.59 43.80 7.05
C VAL A 793 -52.93 43.47 5.71
N SER A 794 -52.27 44.47 5.12
CA SER A 794 -51.43 44.25 3.93
C SER A 794 -50.09 43.62 4.35
N SER A 795 -49.92 42.34 4.02
CA SER A 795 -48.66 41.55 4.09
C SER A 795 -48.16 41.09 5.48
N THR A 796 -47.54 39.90 5.45
CA THR A 796 -47.03 39.06 6.53
C THR A 796 -45.77 39.58 7.26
N THR A 797 -45.42 40.86 7.11
CA THR A 797 -44.08 41.37 7.49
C THR A 797 -44.11 42.49 8.53
N LYS A 798 -44.63 42.26 9.74
CA LYS A 798 -44.45 43.21 10.86
C LYS A 798 -44.13 42.55 12.21
N HIS A 799 -42.86 42.17 12.38
CA HIS A 799 -42.18 42.13 13.68
C HIS A 799 -40.83 42.86 13.64
N ALA A 800 -40.77 44.01 12.94
CA ALA A 800 -39.83 45.06 13.33
C ALA A 800 -40.54 45.89 14.41
N GLY A 801 -39.96 45.93 15.61
CA GLY A 801 -40.61 46.46 16.81
C GLY A 801 -41.23 47.85 16.63
N SER A 802 -42.52 47.95 16.90
CA SER A 802 -43.16 49.18 17.36
C SER A 802 -43.35 49.06 18.87
N ALA A 803 -42.32 49.45 19.62
CA ALA A 803 -42.46 49.79 21.03
C ALA A 803 -43.43 50.99 21.11
N GLY A 804 -44.72 50.73 21.32
CA GLY A 804 -45.73 51.79 21.42
C GLY A 804 -47.18 51.42 21.07
N SER A 805 -47.48 50.23 20.53
CA SER A 805 -48.89 49.85 20.32
C SER A 805 -49.48 49.21 21.58
N ASP A 806 -50.03 50.05 22.44
CA ASP A 806 -50.77 49.76 23.66
C ASP A 806 -52.07 48.93 23.48
N GLY A 807 -52.15 47.99 22.54
CA GLY A 807 -53.36 47.15 22.38
C GLY A 807 -54.67 47.91 22.09
N THR A 808 -54.64 49.22 21.85
CA THR A 808 -55.85 50.03 21.64
C THR A 808 -56.20 50.25 20.16
N SER A 809 -55.30 49.95 19.24
CA SER A 809 -55.46 50.20 17.79
C SER A 809 -55.38 48.92 16.94
N ARG A 810 -56.41 48.06 16.99
CA ARG A 810 -56.64 47.06 15.94
C ARG A 810 -57.43 47.71 14.80
N ASN A 811 -56.73 48.45 13.94
CA ASN A 811 -57.24 49.33 12.90
C ASN A 811 -58.28 48.68 11.97
N ILE A 812 -59.56 49.05 12.13
CA ILE A 812 -60.53 49.10 11.01
C ILE A 812 -60.31 50.39 10.18
N LEU A 813 -59.56 51.37 10.73
CA LEU A 813 -59.38 52.69 10.12
C LEU A 813 -58.00 52.81 9.44
N ALA A 814 -58.02 53.04 8.13
CA ALA A 814 -56.97 53.72 7.41
C ALA A 814 -57.60 54.77 6.48
N PRO A 815 -56.95 55.90 6.20
CA PRO A 815 -57.49 56.94 5.31
C PRO A 815 -57.67 56.47 3.86
N THR A 816 -57.08 55.32 3.49
CA THR A 816 -57.25 54.65 2.20
C THR A 816 -57.67 53.19 2.43
N PRO A 817 -58.89 52.78 2.03
CA PRO A 817 -59.37 51.41 2.18
C PRO A 817 -58.58 50.43 1.30
N SER A 818 -58.49 49.16 1.73
CA SER A 818 -58.00 48.07 0.87
C SER A 818 -58.93 47.90 -0.36
N ILE A 819 -58.46 47.29 -1.45
CA ILE A 819 -59.30 47.02 -2.64
C ILE A 819 -60.58 46.26 -2.24
N LEU A 820 -60.44 45.26 -1.36
CA LEU A 820 -61.56 44.47 -0.84
C LEU A 820 -62.50 45.27 0.09
N GLN A 821 -61.98 46.22 0.88
CA GLN A 821 -62.81 47.14 1.66
C GLN A 821 -63.59 48.10 0.76
N ALA A 822 -62.95 48.60 -0.30
CA ALA A 822 -63.58 49.49 -1.28
C ALA A 822 -64.71 48.79 -2.06
N GLU A 823 -64.53 47.51 -2.42
CA GLU A 823 -65.57 46.71 -3.09
C GLU A 823 -66.82 46.49 -2.23
N ASN A 824 -66.67 46.50 -0.90
CA ASN A 824 -67.76 46.25 0.05
C ASN A 824 -68.20 47.54 0.77
N GLN A 825 -67.69 48.71 0.40
CA GLN A 825 -68.11 50.00 0.93
C GLN A 825 -69.52 50.39 0.43
N PHE A 826 -70.37 50.88 1.33
CA PHE A 826 -71.71 51.35 1.00
C PHE A 826 -71.74 52.89 1.05
N GLY A 827 -71.96 53.53 -0.11
CA GLY A 827 -71.95 54.99 -0.25
C GLY A 827 -70.55 55.60 -0.39
N ALA A 828 -70.46 56.93 -0.49
CA ALA A 828 -69.20 57.65 -0.71
C ALA A 828 -68.31 57.77 0.55
N SER A 829 -68.87 57.56 1.74
CA SER A 829 -68.18 57.67 3.03
C SER A 829 -67.45 56.37 3.39
N ALA A 830 -66.25 56.47 3.92
CA ALA A 830 -65.44 55.30 4.28
C ALA A 830 -66.11 54.42 5.36
N VAL A 831 -65.83 53.11 5.33
CA VAL A 831 -66.24 52.15 6.36
C VAL A 831 -65.71 52.61 7.72
N SER A 832 -66.57 52.63 8.74
CA SER A 832 -66.22 53.12 10.08
C SER A 832 -66.74 52.20 11.19
N TYR A 833 -65.96 52.10 12.28
CA TYR A 833 -66.32 51.40 13.50
C TYR A 833 -66.12 52.31 14.71
N ASP A 834 -67.20 52.63 15.42
CA ASP A 834 -67.13 53.41 16.65
C ASP A 834 -67.02 52.48 17.87
N LYS A 835 -65.79 52.32 18.36
CA LYS A 835 -65.51 51.59 19.61
C LYS A 835 -65.80 52.42 20.86
N ALA A 836 -65.78 53.75 20.76
CA ALA A 836 -65.74 54.64 21.92
C ALA A 836 -67.12 54.92 22.51
N SER A 837 -68.22 54.78 21.74
CA SER A 837 -69.57 55.02 22.28
C SER A 837 -70.57 53.86 22.14
N THR A 838 -70.77 53.29 20.95
CA THR A 838 -71.90 52.35 20.71
C THR A 838 -71.50 50.97 20.18
N THR A 839 -70.22 50.73 19.89
CA THR A 839 -69.70 49.51 19.25
C THR A 839 -70.35 49.20 17.90
N THR A 840 -70.65 50.22 17.10
CA THR A 840 -71.40 50.07 15.84
C THR A 840 -70.51 50.13 14.59
N CYS A 841 -70.85 49.34 13.56
CA CYS A 841 -70.23 49.39 12.22
C CYS A 841 -71.11 50.16 11.23
N SER A 842 -70.52 50.99 10.37
CA SER A 842 -71.25 51.81 9.38
C SER A 842 -70.55 51.84 8.02
N ASN A 843 -71.32 52.16 6.96
CA ASN A 843 -70.88 52.29 5.56
C ASN A 843 -70.30 51.01 4.92
N ILE A 844 -70.75 49.82 5.34
CA ILE A 844 -70.38 48.52 4.75
C ILE A 844 -71.62 47.80 4.20
N SER A 845 -71.48 47.19 3.03
CA SER A 845 -72.57 46.64 2.21
C SER A 845 -73.27 45.44 2.87
N CYS A 846 -72.56 44.66 3.69
CA CYS A 846 -73.14 43.52 4.41
C CYS A 846 -74.17 43.92 5.49
N HIS A 847 -74.23 45.21 5.86
CA HIS A 847 -75.21 45.75 6.83
C HIS A 847 -76.08 46.88 6.22
N PHE A 848 -76.10 46.98 4.88
CA PHE A 848 -76.94 47.90 4.09
C PHE A 848 -76.93 49.37 4.57
N GLY A 849 -75.81 49.85 5.11
CA GLY A 849 -75.65 51.23 5.58
C GLY A 849 -76.25 51.55 6.95
N THR A 850 -76.76 50.57 7.70
CA THR A 850 -77.24 50.80 9.07
C THR A 850 -76.13 50.63 10.10
N SER A 851 -76.09 51.50 11.11
CA SER A 851 -75.14 51.43 12.22
C SER A 851 -75.52 50.33 13.21
N THR A 852 -75.12 49.08 12.96
CA THR A 852 -75.42 47.92 13.82
C THR A 852 -74.31 47.65 14.83
N ALA A 853 -74.68 47.31 16.06
CA ALA A 853 -73.73 47.03 17.15
C ALA A 853 -73.07 45.64 16.97
N TRP A 854 -71.74 45.60 17.10
CA TRP A 854 -70.92 44.42 16.91
C TRP A 854 -71.27 43.33 17.93
N GLY A 855 -71.76 42.19 17.45
CA GLY A 855 -72.06 41.01 18.26
C GLY A 855 -73.52 40.88 18.75
N THR A 856 -74.47 41.65 18.21
CA THR A 856 -75.91 41.45 18.49
C THR A 856 -76.62 40.76 17.31
N PRO A 857 -77.28 39.60 17.49
CA PRO A 857 -78.07 38.97 16.44
C PRO A 857 -79.52 39.48 16.52
N THR A 858 -79.93 40.40 15.66
CA THR A 858 -81.36 40.75 15.52
C THR A 858 -81.80 40.70 14.06
N SER A 859 -82.99 40.12 13.87
CA SER A 859 -83.65 39.80 12.62
C SER A 859 -83.99 41.05 11.79
N VAL A 860 -83.74 40.95 10.49
CA VAL A 860 -84.06 41.99 9.50
C VAL A 860 -85.59 42.11 9.41
N SER A 861 -86.16 43.18 9.95
CA SER A 861 -87.58 43.51 9.79
C SER A 861 -87.73 44.56 8.68
N CYS A 862 -88.85 44.50 7.94
CA CYS A 862 -89.17 45.42 6.83
C CYS A 862 -89.11 46.91 7.22
N LYS A 863 -89.09 47.24 8.52
CA LYS A 863 -88.90 48.59 9.08
C LYS A 863 -87.60 49.25 8.61
N VAL A 864 -86.57 48.45 8.29
CA VAL A 864 -85.25 48.97 7.87
C VAL A 864 -85.27 49.55 6.45
N CYS A 865 -86.20 49.14 5.59
CA CYS A 865 -86.23 49.55 4.18
C CYS A 865 -87.19 50.72 3.87
N HIS A 866 -88.17 51.05 4.73
CA HIS A 866 -89.30 51.93 4.35
C HIS A 866 -89.63 53.09 5.31
N GLY A 867 -88.80 53.36 6.33
CA GLY A 867 -88.83 54.65 7.06
C GLY A 867 -89.90 54.86 8.16
N TYR A 868 -91.16 54.41 8.08
CA TYR A 868 -92.16 54.46 9.19
C TYR A 868 -93.25 53.34 9.05
N PRO A 869 -94.00 52.94 10.11
CA PRO A 869 -94.52 51.58 10.28
C PRO A 869 -95.92 51.34 9.69
N PRO A 870 -96.24 50.12 9.20
CA PRO A 870 -97.63 49.69 9.05
C PRO A 870 -98.18 49.24 10.41
N VAL A 871 -99.23 49.91 10.88
CA VAL A 871 -100.10 49.36 11.92
C VAL A 871 -101.07 48.43 11.21
N THR A 872 -100.98 47.12 11.40
CA THR A 872 -102.15 46.26 11.17
C THR A 872 -102.23 45.15 12.20
N THR A 873 -103.37 45.16 12.86
CA THR A 873 -103.93 44.20 13.79
C THR A 873 -103.92 42.77 13.25
N VAL A 874 -103.87 41.85 14.20
CA VAL A 874 -103.82 40.39 14.06
C VAL A 874 -104.85 39.86 13.05
N GLY A 875 -104.37 39.26 11.95
CA GLY A 875 -105.12 38.30 11.14
C GLY A 875 -105.33 38.64 9.67
N ASP A 876 -104.28 38.63 8.84
CA ASP A 876 -104.38 38.36 7.38
C ASP A 876 -102.99 37.94 6.84
N PRO A 877 -102.82 36.74 6.22
CA PRO A 877 -101.53 36.27 5.71
C PRO A 877 -101.04 36.91 4.40
N ASP A 878 -101.86 37.68 3.66
CA ASP A 878 -101.54 38.04 2.26
C ASP A 878 -101.29 39.55 1.98
N ASN A 879 -100.92 40.33 3.00
CA ASN A 879 -100.09 41.56 2.92
C ASN A 879 -100.25 42.49 1.69
N LYS A 880 -101.48 42.85 1.30
CA LYS A 880 -101.72 43.86 0.23
C LYS A 880 -101.58 45.28 0.79
N HIS A 881 -100.87 46.14 0.05
CA HIS A 881 -100.60 47.54 0.40
C HIS A 881 -101.90 48.34 0.56
N VAL A 882 -101.93 49.31 1.50
CA VAL A 882 -103.04 50.24 1.72
C VAL A 882 -103.32 51.10 0.48
N ALA A 883 -104.60 51.41 0.26
CA ALA A 883 -105.08 52.18 -0.89
C ALA A 883 -104.43 53.58 -0.96
N GLY A 884 -103.83 53.90 -2.11
CA GLY A 884 -103.15 55.17 -2.38
C GLY A 884 -101.62 55.10 -2.38
N ALA A 885 -101.02 53.98 -1.99
CA ALA A 885 -99.57 53.77 -2.11
C ALA A 885 -99.20 53.24 -3.51
N THR A 886 -98.26 53.89 -4.19
CA THR A 886 -97.70 53.43 -5.48
C THR A 886 -96.92 52.13 -5.26
N ALA A 887 -97.27 51.06 -5.95
CA ALA A 887 -96.60 49.77 -5.82
C ALA A 887 -95.14 49.84 -6.32
N VAL A 888 -94.20 49.31 -5.55
CA VAL A 888 -92.78 49.15 -5.93
C VAL A 888 -92.56 47.72 -6.38
N ASN A 889 -92.12 47.52 -7.63
CA ASN A 889 -91.85 46.21 -8.18
C ASN A 889 -90.38 45.80 -7.93
N HIS A 890 -90.17 44.74 -7.15
CA HIS A 890 -88.84 44.19 -6.84
C HIS A 890 -88.44 42.99 -7.72
N ILE A 891 -89.23 42.65 -8.73
CA ILE A 891 -88.93 41.58 -9.69
C ILE A 891 -89.00 42.18 -11.08
N GLY A 892 -87.85 42.37 -11.72
CA GLY A 892 -87.74 43.05 -13.00
C GLY A 892 -88.58 42.38 -14.10
N THR A 893 -89.64 43.07 -14.54
CA THR A 893 -90.01 43.26 -15.95
C THR A 893 -91.03 44.40 -16.04
N GLY A 894 -90.58 45.63 -16.29
CA GLY A 894 -91.45 46.80 -16.46
C GLY A 894 -90.67 48.12 -16.49
N ALA A 895 -91.21 49.12 -17.19
CA ALA A 895 -90.53 50.35 -17.62
C ALA A 895 -90.15 51.35 -16.50
N THR A 896 -90.35 51.00 -15.23
CA THR A 896 -89.96 51.79 -14.06
C THR A 896 -89.45 50.87 -12.96
N VAL A 897 -88.25 50.30 -13.17
CA VAL A 897 -87.43 49.74 -12.09
C VAL A 897 -86.14 50.56 -12.04
N ASN A 898 -85.97 51.27 -10.93
CA ASN A 898 -84.85 52.14 -10.61
C ASN A 898 -83.53 51.34 -10.53
N THR A 899 -82.53 51.74 -11.31
CA THR A 899 -81.16 51.25 -11.20
C THR A 899 -80.38 52.03 -10.12
N LYS A 900 -79.18 51.54 -9.78
CA LYS A 900 -78.25 51.94 -8.70
C LYS A 900 -77.97 53.46 -8.55
N GLU A 901 -78.44 54.29 -9.48
CA GLU A 901 -78.16 55.72 -9.57
C GLU A 901 -79.24 56.61 -8.94
N THR A 902 -80.38 56.06 -8.51
CA THR A 902 -81.53 56.88 -8.03
C THR A 902 -81.58 57.17 -6.52
N PHE A 903 -80.53 56.84 -5.76
CA PHE A 903 -80.45 57.14 -4.32
C PHE A 903 -79.19 57.95 -3.97
N VAL A 904 -78.94 59.03 -4.72
CA VAL A 904 -78.03 60.10 -4.26
C VAL A 904 -78.85 61.35 -3.98
N SER A 905 -79.32 61.49 -2.74
CA SER A 905 -79.40 62.74 -1.97
C SER A 905 -79.67 62.43 -0.50
#